data_AF-A0AAU9TII1-F1
#
_entry.id   AF-A0AAU9TII1-F1
#
_cell.length_a   1.000
_cell.length_b   1.000
_cell.length_c   1.000
_cell.angle_alpha   90.00
_cell.angle_beta   90.00
_cell.angle_gamma   90.00
#
_symmetry.space_group_name_H-M   'P 1'
#
loop_
_entity.id
_entity.type
_entity.pdbx_description
1 polymer ?
#
loop_
_entity_poly.entity_id
_entity_poly.type
_entity_poly.pdbx_seq_one_letter_code
_entity_poly.pdbx_strand_id
1 'polypeptide(L)'
;MNQGCGNRLEQRTKNRRTKHIEYVQLADDPSYKIESHYLRAQTTREFISSDKSLADIYRDYKRLRERDELPVATSSTFNRIFNTEFNISFFVPKKDQCDLCERFKNSDEKEKRKLIQEYEEHLKEKTLARTEKENDKNRKDGTVVAVYDLQAVLQIPKGQISLFFYKSRINCLNFTISDLRAKDVICYFWDETEGKRGAVEIGSCILDYIKSQVDQNPNKEIDVIFYSDNCGGQQKNKFLLSAYAYAVNKLTVKSITHKFLIRGHSQNEGDNVHSVIEKQIKRYLQSGPIYIPEQYKTLIVTAKKTGKPYKVVEMTHSKFYDMKALQESWGSNFNIDEEKNQIKWHDIKVLRVEKEHPEAFFYKTSFTEETYRKACVRKRVLRRRGTGAESVEWWQTNLRSLKRLRRDVRETTKYIETALVIDKAMFDRRNGSTRSEVVHDAIQVANIADLYFRTLNTRVSLVYIESWQSADQADIDRKQDITRAIQKFSDYSARKLFKIEKDTTQLLSGLTFPGGESGISVPDTMCTPKSVGISVDTNTYEPHLLAGTMAHMIGHNIGMGHDDGRESCCKDWHGCIMAQSIVGLENVQPYKFSDCSKNDYINELRIGQGLCLLNKPNELVVHRQCGNGRLDEGEECDCGTIAECQNLNPCCDPFTCRLTKEAQCAEGECCERCQLKPRGIVCRESRNECDLEETCTGLSGSCPVDSYRKNGEPCESSKGYCFAGQCPTLSNQCETIWGTGSNGADKECFDQFNTKGSVTGHCGKDNTGNFMKCDTENVRCGSLQCQSGNRFPVVPGMDEYYTRTVITIKGKEYDCKATTGLPEHSEIGRLGLVRDGTPCGDNLICVNQTCTSIFPYIDHTRCPTDHNNNECSARGDIDNSVLVTKISSQTLLW
;
A
#
# COMPACT_ATOMS: atom_id res chain seq x y z
N MET A 1 -1.51 83.57 -31.95
CA MET A 1 -0.32 82.72 -32.24
C MET A 1 -0.30 81.58 -31.24
N ASN A 2 0.06 80.36 -31.68
CA ASN A 2 0.01 79.06 -30.97
C ASN A 2 -1.29 78.22 -31.09
N GLN A 3 -1.61 77.77 -32.31
CA GLN A 3 -2.39 76.53 -32.57
C GLN A 3 -1.82 75.79 -33.80
N GLY A 4 -0.50 75.54 -33.82
CA GLY A 4 0.17 75.04 -35.05
C GLY A 4 1.26 73.98 -34.88
N CYS A 5 1.43 73.36 -33.70
CA CYS A 5 2.52 72.39 -33.48
C CYS A 5 2.10 70.98 -33.02
N GLY A 6 0.85 70.75 -32.57
CA GLY A 6 0.40 69.43 -32.08
C GLY A 6 0.02 68.42 -33.17
N ASN A 7 -0.66 68.86 -34.24
CA ASN A 7 -1.23 67.93 -35.23
C ASN A 7 -0.21 67.34 -36.22
N ARG A 8 0.99 67.93 -36.38
CA ARG A 8 2.02 67.41 -37.31
C ARG A 8 2.78 66.19 -36.78
N LEU A 9 2.84 65.97 -35.47
CA LEU A 9 3.52 64.81 -34.85
C LEU A 9 2.61 63.58 -34.80
N GLU A 10 1.30 63.75 -34.53
CA GLU A 10 0.31 62.66 -34.58
C GLU A 10 0.01 62.19 -36.01
N GLN A 11 -0.09 63.10 -36.99
CA GLN A 11 -0.24 62.70 -38.40
C GLN A 11 1.03 62.04 -38.96
N ARG A 12 2.24 62.43 -38.52
CA ARG A 12 3.49 61.75 -38.92
C ARG A 12 3.62 60.34 -38.34
N THR A 13 3.14 60.09 -37.13
CA THR A 13 3.15 58.76 -36.50
C THR A 13 2.03 57.86 -37.03
N LYS A 14 0.83 58.40 -37.31
CA LYS A 14 -0.21 57.67 -38.05
C LYS A 14 0.23 57.32 -39.48
N ASN A 15 0.77 58.26 -40.26
CA ASN A 15 1.24 57.96 -41.62
C ASN A 15 2.46 57.02 -41.67
N ARG A 16 3.32 56.99 -40.63
CA ARG A 16 4.38 55.95 -40.53
C ARG A 16 3.81 54.57 -40.19
N ARG A 17 2.78 54.49 -39.34
CA ARG A 17 2.08 53.24 -39.02
C ARG A 17 1.30 52.70 -40.21
N THR A 18 0.55 53.55 -40.92
CA THR A 18 -0.22 53.12 -42.10
C THR A 18 0.68 52.75 -43.27
N LYS A 19 1.81 53.46 -43.46
CA LYS A 19 2.77 53.04 -44.48
C LYS A 19 3.31 51.64 -44.18
N HIS A 20 3.78 51.31 -42.98
CA HIS A 20 4.35 49.97 -42.74
C HIS A 20 3.37 48.78 -42.79
N ILE A 21 2.04 49.00 -42.71
CA ILE A 21 1.04 47.93 -42.75
C ILE A 21 0.81 47.39 -44.17
N GLU A 22 1.03 48.19 -45.22
CA GLU A 22 1.04 47.70 -46.63
C GLU A 22 2.29 46.86 -46.97
N TYR A 23 3.26 46.76 -46.05
CA TYR A 23 4.60 46.24 -46.37
C TYR A 23 4.75 44.76 -46.09
N VAL A 24 3.71 44.03 -45.67
CA VAL A 24 3.76 42.58 -45.40
C VAL A 24 2.62 41.86 -46.15
N GLN A 25 2.54 42.06 -47.47
CA GLN A 25 1.66 41.32 -48.38
C GLN A 25 2.14 39.87 -48.68
N LEU A 26 2.94 39.26 -47.81
CA LEU A 26 3.25 37.81 -47.90
C LEU A 26 2.37 36.94 -47.00
N ALA A 27 1.67 37.53 -46.03
CA ALA A 27 0.82 36.78 -45.11
C ALA A 27 -0.46 36.23 -45.78
N ASP A 28 -0.84 36.75 -46.96
CA ASP A 28 -2.02 36.32 -47.72
C ASP A 28 -1.71 35.35 -48.87
N ASP A 29 -0.46 34.95 -49.07
CA ASP A 29 -0.11 33.95 -50.07
C ASP A 29 -0.60 32.55 -49.62
N PRO A 30 -1.54 31.91 -50.35
CA PRO A 30 -2.10 30.60 -49.98
C PRO A 30 -1.06 29.50 -49.88
N SER A 31 0.10 29.64 -50.54
CA SER A 31 1.16 28.63 -50.54
C SER A 31 1.82 28.41 -49.17
N TYR A 32 1.66 29.36 -48.24
CA TYR A 32 2.19 29.26 -46.88
C TYR A 32 1.14 28.83 -45.85
N LYS A 33 -0.16 28.85 -46.19
CA LYS A 33 -1.25 28.55 -45.24
C LYS A 33 -1.55 27.05 -45.24
N ILE A 34 -1.46 26.41 -44.06
CA ILE A 34 -1.92 25.02 -43.87
C ILE A 34 -3.40 25.02 -43.46
N GLU A 35 -4.24 24.23 -44.14
CA GLU A 35 -5.64 24.04 -43.78
C GLU A 35 -5.81 23.48 -42.35
N SER A 36 -6.83 23.96 -41.65
CA SER A 36 -7.13 23.67 -40.23
C SER A 36 -7.54 22.22 -39.92
N HIS A 37 -7.33 21.28 -40.85
CA HIS A 37 -7.79 19.88 -40.84
C HIS A 37 -7.39 19.05 -39.60
N TYR A 38 -6.64 19.63 -38.66
CA TYR A 38 -6.11 19.04 -37.43
C TYR A 38 -6.50 19.77 -36.12
N LEU A 39 -7.43 20.75 -36.12
CA LEU A 39 -7.83 21.51 -34.92
C LEU A 39 -9.36 21.65 -34.72
N ARG A 40 -9.77 21.90 -33.46
CA ARG A 40 -11.18 22.09 -33.02
C ARG A 40 -11.87 23.20 -33.84
N ALA A 41 -13.15 23.02 -34.14
CA ALA A 41 -14.01 23.87 -34.98
C ALA A 41 -14.17 25.38 -34.61
N GLN A 42 -13.36 25.94 -33.71
CA GLN A 42 -13.55 27.27 -33.12
C GLN A 42 -12.30 28.16 -33.03
N THR A 43 -11.22 27.91 -33.79
CA THR A 43 -10.04 28.80 -33.77
C THR A 43 -9.94 29.63 -35.05
N THR A 44 -9.84 30.97 -34.92
CA THR A 44 -9.63 31.94 -36.02
C THR A 44 -8.16 32.15 -36.42
N ARG A 45 -7.25 31.27 -35.95
CA ARG A 45 -5.79 31.43 -36.07
C ARG A 45 -5.26 30.69 -37.30
N GLU A 46 -4.44 31.35 -38.11
CA GLU A 46 -3.83 30.78 -39.32
C GLU A 46 -2.44 30.19 -39.01
N PHE A 47 -2.00 29.18 -39.77
CA PHE A 47 -0.74 28.47 -39.49
C PHE A 47 0.17 28.35 -40.71
N ILE A 48 1.48 28.54 -40.50
CA ILE A 48 2.54 28.34 -41.49
C ILE A 48 3.24 27.01 -41.24
N SER A 49 3.68 26.32 -42.30
CA SER A 49 4.40 25.05 -42.22
C SER A 49 5.66 25.09 -41.33
N SER A 50 5.98 23.96 -40.69
CA SER A 50 7.11 23.80 -39.73
C SER A 50 8.49 23.74 -40.38
N ASP A 51 8.56 23.59 -41.70
CA ASP A 51 9.80 23.49 -42.48
C ASP A 51 10.47 24.85 -42.71
N LYS A 52 9.79 25.97 -42.45
CA LYS A 52 10.32 27.33 -42.57
C LYS A 52 10.46 27.99 -41.21
N SER A 53 11.59 28.66 -40.98
CA SER A 53 11.79 29.54 -39.83
C SER A 53 11.35 30.97 -40.14
N LEU A 54 11.19 31.80 -39.09
CA LEU A 54 10.88 33.23 -39.27
C LEU A 54 11.95 33.96 -40.10
N ALA A 55 13.20 33.50 -40.04
CA ALA A 55 14.29 34.02 -40.86
C ALA A 55 14.15 33.65 -42.34
N ASP A 56 13.61 32.46 -42.65
CA ASP A 56 13.32 32.04 -44.02
C ASP A 56 12.19 32.87 -44.62
N ILE A 57 11.12 33.09 -43.84
CA ILE A 57 10.02 33.95 -44.24
C ILE A 57 10.49 35.39 -44.47
N TYR A 58 11.39 35.90 -43.62
CA TYR A 58 11.97 37.23 -43.83
C TYR A 58 12.87 37.30 -45.09
N ARG A 59 13.57 36.22 -45.43
CA ARG A 59 14.35 36.13 -46.68
C ARG A 59 13.45 36.13 -47.91
N ASP A 60 12.36 35.36 -47.88
CA ASP A 60 11.38 35.32 -48.96
C ASP A 60 10.67 36.68 -49.09
N TYR A 61 10.33 37.33 -47.97
CA TYR A 61 9.83 38.70 -47.94
C TYR A 61 10.78 39.69 -48.61
N LYS A 62 12.06 39.67 -48.21
CA LYS A 62 13.07 40.56 -48.76
C LYS A 62 13.22 40.36 -50.27
N ARG A 63 13.28 39.11 -50.74
CA ARG A 63 13.37 38.77 -52.17
C ARG A 63 12.19 39.27 -52.98
N LEU A 64 10.96 39.10 -52.50
CA LEU A 64 9.77 39.58 -53.20
C LEU A 64 9.72 41.11 -53.27
N ARG A 65 10.10 41.80 -52.19
CA ARG A 65 10.13 43.27 -52.17
C ARG A 65 11.23 43.83 -53.06
N GLU A 66 12.39 43.18 -53.11
CA GLU A 66 13.48 43.54 -54.04
C GLU A 66 13.06 43.31 -55.50
N ARG A 67 12.32 42.23 -55.79
CA ARG A 67 11.76 41.96 -57.13
C ARG A 67 10.75 43.03 -57.56
N ASP A 68 9.90 43.48 -56.63
CA ASP A 68 8.82 44.43 -56.92
C ASP A 68 9.27 45.91 -56.71
N GLU A 69 10.57 46.16 -56.52
CA GLU A 69 11.20 47.48 -56.30
C GLU A 69 10.65 48.28 -55.09
N LEU A 70 10.18 47.58 -54.05
CA LEU A 70 9.58 48.18 -52.86
C LEU A 70 10.57 48.28 -51.68
N PRO A 71 10.42 49.28 -50.78
CA PRO A 71 11.30 49.41 -49.63
C PRO A 71 11.14 48.20 -48.67
N VAL A 72 12.28 47.65 -48.22
CA VAL A 72 12.35 46.50 -47.33
C VAL A 72 12.40 46.96 -45.87
N ALA A 73 11.53 46.42 -45.02
CA ALA A 73 11.58 46.66 -43.57
C ALA A 73 12.75 45.91 -42.91
N THR A 74 13.30 46.43 -41.81
CA THR A 74 14.35 45.72 -41.05
C THR A 74 13.82 44.44 -40.40
N SER A 75 14.69 43.44 -40.20
CA SER A 75 14.33 42.15 -39.60
C SER A 75 13.65 42.28 -38.23
N SER A 76 14.11 43.22 -37.39
CA SER A 76 13.47 43.48 -36.09
C SER A 76 12.06 44.05 -36.23
N THR A 77 11.84 44.94 -37.20
CA THR A 77 10.54 45.54 -37.48
C THR A 77 9.59 44.49 -38.05
N PHE A 78 10.07 43.66 -38.98
CA PHE A 78 9.32 42.54 -39.56
C PHE A 78 8.90 41.54 -38.48
N ASN A 79 9.83 41.08 -37.64
CA ASN A 79 9.54 40.13 -36.57
C ASN A 79 8.55 40.68 -35.54
N ARG A 80 8.65 41.98 -35.21
CA ARG A 80 7.70 42.63 -34.29
C ARG A 80 6.31 42.65 -34.90
N ILE A 81 6.16 43.09 -36.14
CA ILE A 81 4.86 43.17 -36.82
C ILE A 81 4.28 41.75 -37.00
N PHE A 82 5.08 40.78 -37.45
CA PHE A 82 4.67 39.39 -37.62
C PHE A 82 4.11 38.76 -36.34
N ASN A 83 4.74 39.03 -35.18
CA ASN A 83 4.30 38.45 -33.91
C ASN A 83 3.20 39.23 -33.18
N THR A 84 2.98 40.51 -33.51
CA THR A 84 2.03 41.38 -32.77
C THR A 84 0.79 41.77 -33.56
N GLU A 85 0.87 41.82 -34.90
CA GLU A 85 -0.23 42.30 -35.74
C GLU A 85 -0.83 41.22 -36.65
N PHE A 86 -0.17 40.07 -36.81
CA PHE A 86 -0.69 38.92 -37.58
C PHE A 86 -1.13 37.79 -36.65
N ASN A 87 -2.33 37.24 -36.89
CA ASN A 87 -2.86 36.09 -36.15
C ASN A 87 -2.34 34.75 -36.71
N ILE A 88 -1.02 34.67 -36.93
CA ILE A 88 -0.34 33.57 -37.61
C ILE A 88 0.66 32.91 -36.65
N SER A 89 0.83 31.59 -36.72
CA SER A 89 1.85 30.87 -35.96
C SER A 89 2.43 29.70 -36.74
N PHE A 90 3.66 29.28 -36.41
CA PHE A 90 4.22 28.05 -36.96
C PHE A 90 3.38 26.85 -36.51
N PHE A 91 2.99 26.01 -37.48
CA PHE A 91 2.28 24.77 -37.25
C PHE A 91 3.24 23.79 -36.58
N VAL A 92 3.00 23.47 -35.32
CA VAL A 92 3.65 22.34 -34.66
C VAL A 92 2.63 21.20 -34.67
N PRO A 93 2.89 20.09 -35.38
CA PRO A 93 2.00 18.94 -35.34
C PRO A 93 1.79 18.52 -33.88
N LYS A 94 0.55 18.59 -33.39
CA LYS A 94 0.20 18.18 -32.02
C LYS A 94 -0.03 16.68 -31.88
N LYS A 95 0.10 15.93 -32.97
CA LYS A 95 -0.21 14.50 -33.07
C LYS A 95 0.77 13.82 -34.01
N ASP A 96 1.04 12.55 -33.73
CA ASP A 96 1.82 11.71 -34.62
C ASP A 96 1.12 11.61 -35.99
N GLN A 97 1.86 11.92 -37.04
CA GLN A 97 1.38 11.80 -38.40
C GLN A 97 1.37 10.32 -38.80
N CYS A 98 0.44 9.94 -39.69
CA CYS A 98 0.41 8.57 -40.18
C CYS A 98 1.52 8.37 -41.20
N ASP A 99 2.46 7.46 -40.91
CA ASP A 99 3.59 7.11 -41.79
C ASP A 99 3.14 6.82 -43.23
N LEU A 100 2.04 6.10 -43.41
CA LEU A 100 1.53 5.72 -44.73
C LEU A 100 0.97 6.93 -45.50
N CYS A 101 0.25 7.82 -44.82
CA CYS A 101 -0.27 9.03 -45.45
C CYS A 101 0.83 10.03 -45.78
N GLU A 102 1.81 10.21 -44.89
CA GLU A 102 2.96 11.08 -45.17
C GLU A 102 3.83 10.49 -46.27
N ARG A 103 4.05 9.16 -46.28
CA ARG A 103 4.75 8.49 -47.37
C ARG A 103 4.03 8.69 -48.70
N PHE A 104 2.72 8.47 -48.76
CA PHE A 104 1.94 8.70 -49.99
C PHE A 104 2.00 10.16 -50.44
N LYS A 105 1.92 11.11 -49.51
CA LYS A 105 2.00 12.56 -49.80
C LYS A 105 3.36 12.95 -50.38
N ASN A 106 4.44 12.40 -49.81
CA ASN A 106 5.82 12.76 -50.14
C ASN A 106 6.44 11.90 -51.27
N SER A 107 5.76 10.82 -51.70
CA SER A 107 6.18 9.97 -52.81
C SER A 107 6.00 10.62 -54.18
N ASP A 108 6.81 10.20 -55.15
CA ASP A 108 6.70 10.63 -56.55
C ASP A 108 5.48 10.01 -57.26
N GLU A 109 5.11 10.50 -58.45
CA GLU A 109 3.92 10.02 -59.18
C GLU A 109 3.97 8.52 -59.52
N LYS A 110 5.17 7.94 -59.61
CA LYS A 110 5.35 6.51 -59.90
C LYS A 110 5.12 5.65 -58.65
N GLU A 111 5.60 6.09 -57.50
CA GLU A 111 5.35 5.45 -56.20
C GLU A 111 3.92 5.65 -55.74
N LYS A 112 3.33 6.84 -55.94
CA LYS A 112 1.91 7.09 -55.65
C LYS A 112 1.00 6.11 -56.37
N ARG A 113 1.24 5.82 -57.66
CA ARG A 113 0.47 4.81 -58.40
C ARG A 113 0.59 3.40 -57.81
N LYS A 114 1.70 3.06 -57.17
CA LYS A 114 1.88 1.77 -56.49
C LYS A 114 1.23 1.74 -55.11
N LEU A 115 1.23 2.88 -54.41
CA LEU A 115 0.71 3.02 -53.05
C LEU A 115 -0.77 3.40 -52.98
N ILE A 116 -1.39 3.83 -54.09
CA ILE A 116 -2.76 4.37 -54.10
C ILE A 116 -3.80 3.37 -53.57
N GLN A 117 -3.69 2.11 -53.96
CA GLN A 117 -4.61 1.07 -53.48
C GLN A 117 -4.47 0.87 -51.97
N GLU A 118 -3.23 0.73 -51.47
CA GLU A 118 -2.96 0.58 -50.03
C GLU A 118 -3.41 1.82 -49.23
N TYR A 119 -3.24 3.01 -49.81
CA TYR A 119 -3.67 4.28 -49.23
C TYR A 119 -5.20 4.41 -49.16
N GLU A 120 -5.91 4.07 -50.22
CA GLU A 120 -7.38 4.09 -50.25
C GLU A 120 -7.98 3.07 -49.28
N GLU A 121 -7.44 1.85 -49.25
CA GLU A 121 -7.83 0.81 -48.28
C GLU A 121 -7.58 1.29 -46.84
N HIS A 122 -6.43 1.89 -46.57
CA HIS A 122 -6.10 2.47 -45.27
C HIS A 122 -7.07 3.58 -44.83
N LEU A 123 -7.47 4.47 -45.75
CA LEU A 123 -8.48 5.52 -45.47
C LEU A 123 -9.88 4.95 -45.22
N LYS A 124 -10.24 3.88 -45.94
CA LYS A 124 -11.51 3.17 -45.75
C LYS A 124 -11.54 2.50 -44.38
N GLU A 125 -10.51 1.75 -44.01
CA GLU A 125 -10.37 1.10 -42.69
C GLU A 125 -10.41 2.12 -41.55
N LYS A 126 -9.73 3.26 -41.71
CA LYS A 126 -9.80 4.39 -40.76
C LYS A 126 -11.23 4.86 -40.52
N THR A 127 -12.01 5.00 -41.59
CA THR A 127 -13.39 5.48 -41.50
C THR A 127 -14.28 4.44 -40.83
N LEU A 128 -14.12 3.17 -41.21
CA LEU A 128 -14.85 2.05 -40.62
C LEU A 128 -14.57 1.90 -39.12
N ALA A 129 -13.30 1.96 -38.70
CA ALA A 129 -12.92 1.87 -37.29
C ALA A 129 -13.59 2.96 -36.42
N ARG A 130 -13.71 4.18 -36.97
CA ARG A 130 -14.39 5.29 -36.29
C ARG A 130 -15.90 5.07 -36.19
N THR A 131 -16.52 4.66 -37.30
CA THR A 131 -17.95 4.35 -37.34
C THR A 131 -18.29 3.22 -36.36
N GLU A 132 -17.47 2.17 -36.31
CA GLU A 132 -17.69 1.05 -35.41
C GLU A 132 -17.53 1.45 -33.94
N LYS A 133 -16.53 2.28 -33.61
CA LYS A 133 -16.38 2.85 -32.26
C LYS A 133 -17.59 3.67 -31.83
N GLU A 134 -18.12 4.49 -32.72
CA GLU A 134 -19.33 5.27 -32.43
C GLU A 134 -20.57 4.38 -32.28
N ASN A 135 -20.69 3.33 -33.10
CA ASN A 135 -21.77 2.34 -32.99
C ASN A 135 -21.72 1.60 -31.65
N ASP A 136 -20.54 1.11 -31.25
CA ASP A 136 -20.37 0.37 -30.00
C ASP A 136 -20.60 1.24 -28.77
N LYS A 137 -20.14 2.50 -28.81
CA LYS A 137 -20.40 3.49 -27.76
C LYS A 137 -21.91 3.74 -27.54
N ASN A 138 -22.70 3.69 -28.63
CA ASN A 138 -24.13 3.96 -28.60
C ASN A 138 -25.01 2.71 -28.35
N ARG A 139 -24.41 1.53 -28.11
CA ARG A 139 -25.16 0.31 -27.75
C ARG A 139 -25.85 0.45 -26.39
N LYS A 140 -27.07 -0.10 -26.29
CA LYS A 140 -27.94 -0.06 -25.10
C LYS A 140 -28.03 -1.39 -24.34
N ASP A 141 -27.24 -2.38 -24.71
CA ASP A 141 -27.28 -3.76 -24.19
C ASP A 141 -26.58 -3.95 -22.82
N GLY A 142 -25.93 -2.91 -22.30
CA GLY A 142 -25.17 -3.00 -21.04
C GLY A 142 -23.72 -3.45 -21.21
N THR A 143 -23.23 -3.53 -22.45
CA THR A 143 -21.81 -3.78 -22.75
C THR A 143 -20.93 -2.65 -22.20
N VAL A 144 -19.81 -3.03 -21.57
CA VAL A 144 -18.77 -2.09 -21.11
C VAL A 144 -17.88 -1.76 -22.29
N VAL A 145 -17.77 -0.48 -22.65
CA VAL A 145 -16.94 -0.03 -23.77
C VAL A 145 -15.89 0.93 -23.24
N ALA A 146 -14.62 0.49 -23.26
CA ALA A 146 -13.52 1.22 -22.68
C ALA A 146 -12.39 1.40 -23.70
N VAL A 147 -11.66 2.51 -23.58
CA VAL A 147 -10.47 2.80 -24.37
C VAL A 147 -9.31 2.91 -23.42
N TYR A 148 -8.20 2.27 -23.75
CA TYR A 148 -7.00 2.37 -22.93
C TYR A 148 -5.77 2.81 -23.73
N ASP A 149 -4.90 3.54 -23.05
CA ASP A 149 -3.67 4.08 -23.63
C ASP A 149 -2.57 4.24 -22.57
N LEU A 150 -1.31 4.22 -23.02
CA LEU A 150 -0.15 4.41 -22.15
C LEU A 150 0.48 5.77 -22.41
N GLN A 151 0.47 6.64 -21.41
CA GLN A 151 1.03 7.98 -21.50
C GLN A 151 2.54 7.95 -21.83
N ALA A 152 3.02 9.01 -22.48
CA ALA A 152 4.45 9.28 -22.61
C ALA A 152 5.15 9.27 -21.24
N VAL A 153 6.37 8.73 -21.21
CA VAL A 153 7.13 8.49 -19.97
C VAL A 153 7.33 9.78 -19.18
N LEU A 154 6.96 9.76 -17.90
CA LEU A 154 7.08 10.88 -16.99
C LEU A 154 8.37 10.74 -16.17
N GLN A 155 9.38 11.53 -16.47
CA GLN A 155 10.67 11.43 -15.77
C GLN A 155 10.71 12.27 -14.48
N ILE A 156 11.48 11.82 -13.48
CA ILE A 156 11.92 12.60 -12.32
C ILE A 156 13.45 12.52 -12.16
N PRO A 157 14.13 13.54 -11.60
CA PRO A 157 13.57 14.85 -11.29
C PRO A 157 13.27 15.64 -12.59
N LYS A 158 12.21 16.45 -12.60
CA LYS A 158 11.76 17.27 -13.74
C LYS A 158 11.66 18.74 -13.34
N GLY A 159 12.31 19.61 -14.10
CA GLY A 159 12.33 21.06 -13.84
C GLY A 159 13.34 21.78 -14.72
N GLN A 160 13.33 23.11 -14.67
CA GLN A 160 14.25 23.97 -15.42
C GLN A 160 15.54 24.26 -14.63
N ILE A 161 16.19 23.20 -14.15
CA ILE A 161 17.43 23.30 -13.36
C ILE A 161 18.54 22.58 -14.12
N SER A 162 19.66 23.27 -14.38
CA SER A 162 20.79 22.72 -15.12
C SER A 162 21.38 21.46 -14.48
N LEU A 163 21.37 21.37 -13.15
CA LEU A 163 21.83 20.18 -12.42
C LEU A 163 21.04 18.91 -12.78
N PHE A 164 19.80 19.01 -13.25
CA PHE A 164 19.00 17.83 -13.62
C PHE A 164 19.47 17.15 -14.92
N PHE A 165 20.34 17.81 -15.70
CA PHE A 165 20.99 17.17 -16.85
C PHE A 165 22.01 16.11 -16.42
N TYR A 166 22.59 16.25 -15.23
CA TYR A 166 23.63 15.36 -14.72
C TYR A 166 23.11 14.33 -13.69
N LYS A 167 21.82 14.34 -13.37
CA LYS A 167 21.20 13.39 -12.45
C LYS A 167 20.54 12.24 -13.21
N SER A 168 20.71 11.01 -12.71
CA SER A 168 19.97 9.84 -13.18
C SER A 168 18.48 10.09 -13.04
N ARG A 169 17.72 9.80 -14.10
CA ARG A 169 16.27 10.01 -14.13
C ARG A 169 15.55 8.69 -13.89
N ILE A 170 14.54 8.73 -13.02
CA ILE A 170 13.61 7.62 -12.82
C ILE A 170 12.40 7.83 -13.73
N ASN A 171 12.03 6.78 -14.46
CA ASN A 171 10.86 6.79 -15.33
C ASN A 171 9.61 6.40 -14.55
N CYS A 172 8.61 7.28 -14.56
CA CYS A 172 7.25 7.01 -14.09
C CYS A 172 6.33 6.75 -15.29
N LEU A 173 5.44 5.78 -15.14
CA LEU A 173 4.54 5.26 -16.16
C LEU A 173 3.09 5.48 -15.69
N ASN A 174 2.24 5.89 -16.63
CA ASN A 174 0.83 6.11 -16.39
C ASN A 174 0.00 5.45 -17.49
N PHE A 175 -0.74 4.41 -17.15
CA PHE A 175 -1.63 3.69 -18.05
C PHE A 175 -3.08 4.07 -17.75
N THR A 176 -3.79 4.60 -18.73
CA THR A 176 -5.15 5.13 -18.54
C THR A 176 -6.17 4.23 -19.22
N ILE A 177 -7.27 3.99 -18.52
CA ILE A 177 -8.46 3.32 -19.06
C ILE A 177 -9.64 4.29 -18.88
N SER A 178 -10.26 4.67 -19.98
CA SER A 178 -11.43 5.54 -20.03
C SER A 178 -12.65 4.75 -20.46
N ASP A 179 -13.67 4.69 -19.61
CA ASP A 179 -14.98 4.17 -19.98
C ASP A 179 -15.72 5.21 -20.84
N LEU A 180 -16.15 4.82 -22.05
CA LEU A 180 -16.79 5.73 -22.99
C LEU A 180 -18.22 6.10 -22.61
N ARG A 181 -18.91 5.26 -21.84
CA ARG A 181 -20.31 5.42 -21.44
C ARG A 181 -20.41 6.10 -20.08
N ALA A 182 -19.73 5.55 -19.07
CA ALA A 182 -19.70 6.11 -17.72
C ALA A 182 -18.92 7.43 -17.66
N LYS A 183 -18.02 7.67 -18.63
CA LYS A 183 -17.05 8.78 -18.65
C LYS A 183 -16.13 8.81 -17.42
N ASP A 184 -16.01 7.67 -16.76
CA ASP A 184 -15.08 7.45 -15.67
C ASP A 184 -13.70 7.07 -16.23
N VAL A 185 -12.66 7.57 -15.60
CA VAL A 185 -11.26 7.39 -16.03
C VAL A 185 -10.46 6.87 -14.86
N ILE A 186 -9.74 5.78 -15.08
CA ILE A 186 -8.83 5.16 -14.13
C ILE A 186 -7.41 5.26 -14.69
N CYS A 187 -6.50 5.78 -13.88
CA CYS A 187 -5.09 5.93 -14.18
C CYS A 187 -4.30 4.95 -13.29
N TYR A 188 -3.65 3.95 -13.90
CA TYR A 188 -2.72 3.05 -13.23
C TYR A 188 -1.32 3.64 -13.29
N PHE A 189 -0.75 3.94 -12.13
CA PHE A 189 0.52 4.65 -12.02
C PHE A 189 1.56 3.78 -11.31
N TRP A 190 2.78 3.72 -11.87
CA TRP A 190 3.94 3.08 -11.25
C TRP A 190 5.24 3.71 -11.75
N ASP A 191 6.32 3.56 -10.98
CA ASP A 191 7.65 3.90 -11.43
C ASP A 191 8.45 2.65 -11.83
N GLU A 192 9.58 2.85 -12.52
CA GLU A 192 10.41 1.76 -13.06
C GLU A 192 10.98 0.80 -12.00
N THR A 193 10.97 1.18 -10.71
CA THR A 193 11.37 0.29 -9.61
C THR A 193 10.29 -0.76 -9.29
N GLU A 194 9.02 -0.45 -9.56
CA GLU A 194 7.89 -1.34 -9.28
C GLU A 194 7.59 -2.28 -10.46
N GLY A 195 7.71 -1.78 -11.69
CA GLY A 195 7.35 -2.53 -12.90
C GLY A 195 7.92 -1.94 -14.19
N LYS A 196 8.04 -2.77 -15.23
CA LYS A 196 8.59 -2.35 -16.52
C LYS A 196 7.49 -1.74 -17.41
N ARG A 197 7.89 -1.30 -18.59
CA ARG A 197 6.99 -0.88 -19.68
C ARG A 197 6.71 -2.07 -20.60
N GLY A 198 5.86 -3.01 -20.18
CA GLY A 198 5.63 -4.26 -20.90
C GLY A 198 4.18 -4.71 -20.96
N ALA A 199 3.95 -5.81 -21.69
CA ALA A 199 2.65 -6.47 -21.80
C ALA A 199 2.19 -7.09 -20.47
N VAL A 200 3.14 -7.39 -19.56
CA VAL A 200 2.88 -7.96 -18.24
C VAL A 200 2.15 -6.95 -17.36
N GLU A 201 2.69 -5.73 -17.30
CA GLU A 201 2.13 -4.65 -16.50
C GLU A 201 0.78 -4.20 -17.05
N ILE A 202 0.67 -4.04 -18.39
CA ILE A 202 -0.58 -3.67 -19.05
C ILE A 202 -1.66 -4.74 -18.85
N GLY A 203 -1.31 -6.02 -19.04
CA GLY A 203 -2.24 -7.13 -18.81
C GLY A 203 -2.74 -7.17 -17.36
N SER A 204 -1.89 -6.81 -16.40
CA SER A 204 -2.26 -6.79 -14.98
C SER A 204 -3.23 -5.66 -14.67
N CYS A 205 -2.98 -4.45 -15.22
CA CYS A 205 -3.89 -3.31 -15.09
C CYS A 205 -5.26 -3.59 -15.72
N ILE A 206 -5.28 -4.27 -16.88
CA ILE A 206 -6.52 -4.65 -17.56
C ILE A 206 -7.30 -5.70 -16.76
N LEU A 207 -6.62 -6.70 -16.18
CA LEU A 207 -7.28 -7.67 -15.31
C LEU A 207 -7.87 -7.02 -14.04
N ASP A 208 -7.15 -6.08 -13.43
CA ASP A 208 -7.65 -5.31 -12.28
C ASP A 208 -8.89 -4.49 -12.65
N TYR A 209 -8.87 -3.84 -13.83
CA TYR A 209 -10.03 -3.13 -14.36
C TYR A 209 -11.23 -4.05 -14.58
N ILE A 210 -11.05 -5.19 -15.25
CA ILE A 210 -12.15 -6.14 -15.52
C ILE A 210 -12.75 -6.66 -14.21
N LYS A 211 -11.91 -7.01 -13.21
CA LYS A 211 -12.38 -7.40 -11.88
C LYS A 211 -13.24 -6.30 -11.24
N SER A 212 -12.78 -5.05 -11.29
CA SER A 212 -13.54 -3.92 -10.74
C SER A 212 -14.90 -3.71 -11.42
N GLN A 213 -15.04 -4.06 -12.71
CA GLN A 213 -16.32 -3.99 -13.44
C GLN A 213 -17.26 -5.13 -13.07
N VAL A 214 -16.70 -6.32 -12.85
CA VAL A 214 -17.41 -7.52 -12.37
C VAL A 214 -17.92 -7.30 -10.95
N ASP A 215 -17.09 -6.78 -10.05
CA ASP A 215 -17.46 -6.53 -8.65
C ASP A 215 -18.57 -5.48 -8.52
N GLN A 216 -18.66 -4.54 -9.47
CA GLN A 216 -19.76 -3.57 -9.56
C GLN A 216 -21.08 -4.20 -10.05
N ASN A 217 -21.04 -5.38 -10.69
CA ASN A 217 -22.19 -6.06 -11.28
C ASN A 217 -22.19 -7.58 -10.97
N PRO A 218 -22.24 -8.01 -9.69
CA PRO A 218 -21.98 -9.39 -9.29
C PRO A 218 -22.98 -10.42 -9.86
N ASN A 219 -24.18 -9.99 -10.25
CA ASN A 219 -25.28 -10.87 -10.66
C ASN A 219 -25.53 -10.89 -12.18
N LYS A 220 -24.65 -10.30 -13.00
CA LYS A 220 -24.85 -10.22 -14.46
C LYS A 220 -23.57 -10.57 -15.22
N GLU A 221 -23.67 -11.44 -16.22
CA GLU A 221 -22.58 -11.63 -17.16
C GLU A 221 -22.40 -10.37 -18.01
N ILE A 222 -21.18 -9.84 -18.03
CA ILE A 222 -20.85 -8.63 -18.79
C ILE A 222 -20.13 -8.97 -20.09
N ASP A 223 -20.43 -8.21 -21.14
CA ASP A 223 -19.64 -8.16 -22.37
C ASP A 223 -18.73 -6.92 -22.32
N VAL A 224 -17.46 -7.08 -22.68
CA VAL A 224 -16.46 -6.00 -22.62
C VAL A 224 -15.84 -5.76 -24.00
N ILE A 225 -15.87 -4.51 -24.45
CA ILE A 225 -15.22 -4.06 -25.68
C ILE A 225 -14.12 -3.06 -25.34
N PHE A 226 -12.88 -3.43 -25.67
CA PHE A 226 -11.74 -2.54 -25.56
C PHE A 226 -11.37 -1.93 -26.91
N TYR A 227 -11.00 -0.65 -26.89
CA TYR A 227 -10.30 0.01 -27.99
C TYR A 227 -8.92 0.45 -27.54
N SER A 228 -7.95 0.38 -28.44
CA SER A 228 -6.63 0.92 -28.18
C SER A 228 -5.88 1.24 -29.47
N ASP A 229 -4.80 2.00 -29.38
CA ASP A 229 -3.93 2.25 -30.52
C ASP A 229 -3.15 0.98 -30.91
N ASN A 230 -2.81 0.85 -32.19
CA ASN A 230 -2.18 -0.36 -32.71
C ASN A 230 -0.71 -0.47 -32.27
N CYS A 231 -0.44 -0.86 -31.02
CA CYS A 231 0.92 -1.07 -30.49
C CYS A 231 1.22 -2.55 -30.25
N GLY A 232 2.03 -3.14 -31.14
CA GLY A 232 2.41 -4.56 -31.15
C GLY A 232 2.99 -5.08 -29.84
N GLY A 233 4.03 -4.41 -29.34
CA GLY A 233 4.76 -4.86 -28.15
C GLY A 233 3.98 -4.74 -26.83
N GLN A 234 3.01 -3.85 -26.77
CA GLN A 234 2.30 -3.52 -25.53
C GLN A 234 0.94 -4.22 -25.45
N GLN A 235 0.16 -4.19 -26.53
CA GLN A 235 -1.27 -4.49 -26.45
C GLN A 235 -1.70 -5.58 -27.44
N LYS A 236 -0.97 -5.74 -28.55
CA LYS A 236 -1.31 -6.70 -29.61
C LYS A 236 -0.38 -7.90 -29.61
N ASN A 237 -0.47 -8.68 -28.53
CA ASN A 237 0.39 -9.83 -28.29
C ASN A 237 -0.37 -10.97 -27.60
N LYS A 238 0.24 -12.16 -27.64
CA LYS A 238 -0.28 -13.38 -27.01
C LYS A 238 -0.49 -13.28 -25.50
N PHE A 239 0.28 -12.45 -24.79
CA PHE A 239 0.15 -12.30 -23.33
C PHE A 239 -1.16 -11.63 -22.96
N LEU A 240 -1.50 -10.53 -23.65
CA LEU A 240 -2.76 -9.84 -23.42
C LEU A 240 -3.97 -10.69 -23.83
N LEU A 241 -3.86 -11.39 -24.95
CA LEU A 241 -4.90 -12.33 -25.38
C LEU A 241 -5.14 -13.44 -24.32
N SER A 242 -4.06 -13.93 -23.70
CA SER A 242 -4.14 -14.92 -22.61
C SER A 242 -4.81 -14.34 -21.36
N ALA A 243 -4.56 -13.06 -21.05
CA ALA A 243 -5.25 -12.36 -19.97
C ALA A 243 -6.76 -12.23 -20.23
N TYR A 244 -7.17 -11.91 -21.47
CA TYR A 244 -8.59 -11.90 -21.84
C TYR A 244 -9.24 -13.28 -21.72
N ALA A 245 -8.57 -14.32 -22.22
CA ALA A 245 -9.06 -15.70 -22.10
C ALA A 245 -9.21 -16.12 -20.64
N TYR A 246 -8.27 -15.75 -19.76
CA TYR A 246 -8.38 -16.00 -18.33
C TYR A 246 -9.60 -15.28 -17.72
N ALA A 247 -9.77 -13.99 -18.02
CA ALA A 247 -10.88 -13.20 -17.50
C ALA A 247 -12.24 -13.77 -17.90
N VAL A 248 -12.43 -14.12 -19.17
CA VAL A 248 -13.67 -14.74 -19.69
C VAL A 248 -13.98 -16.09 -19.04
N ASN A 249 -12.95 -16.89 -18.73
CA ASN A 249 -13.13 -18.22 -18.16
C ASN A 249 -13.34 -18.25 -16.65
N LYS A 250 -12.76 -17.28 -15.92
CA LYS A 250 -12.74 -17.29 -14.45
C LYS A 250 -13.62 -16.24 -13.80
N LEU A 251 -13.89 -15.14 -14.49
CA LEU A 251 -14.77 -14.08 -14.01
C LEU A 251 -16.15 -14.22 -14.68
N THR A 252 -17.14 -13.47 -14.19
CA THR A 252 -18.49 -13.42 -14.79
C THR A 252 -18.51 -12.54 -16.05
N VAL A 253 -17.64 -12.86 -17.01
CA VAL A 253 -17.52 -12.17 -18.30
C VAL A 253 -17.88 -13.12 -19.43
N LYS A 254 -18.81 -12.72 -20.30
CA LYS A 254 -19.30 -13.54 -21.40
C LYS A 254 -18.35 -13.52 -22.59
N SER A 255 -17.96 -12.34 -23.03
CA SER A 255 -16.98 -12.17 -24.10
C SER A 255 -16.14 -10.90 -23.91
N ILE A 256 -14.91 -10.95 -24.41
CA ILE A 256 -14.04 -9.77 -24.52
C ILE A 256 -13.66 -9.57 -25.98
N THR A 257 -13.96 -8.40 -26.51
CA THR A 257 -13.57 -7.99 -27.88
C THR A 257 -12.60 -6.81 -27.78
N HIS A 258 -11.47 -6.90 -28.46
CA HIS A 258 -10.46 -5.85 -28.51
C HIS A 258 -10.25 -5.38 -29.95
N LYS A 259 -10.53 -4.11 -30.21
CA LYS A 259 -10.48 -3.46 -31.52
C LYS A 259 -9.31 -2.48 -31.58
N PHE A 260 -8.46 -2.61 -32.60
CA PHE A 260 -7.27 -1.80 -32.78
C PHE A 260 -7.55 -0.63 -33.71
N LEU A 261 -7.30 0.58 -33.24
CA LEU A 261 -7.47 1.78 -34.03
C LEU A 261 -6.29 1.99 -35.00
N ILE A 262 -6.53 2.72 -36.10
CA ILE A 262 -5.53 2.95 -37.15
C ILE A 262 -4.51 4.00 -36.68
N ARG A 263 -3.20 3.69 -36.79
CA ARG A 263 -2.11 4.57 -36.34
C ARG A 263 -2.16 5.94 -37.04
N GLY A 264 -1.88 7.00 -36.29
CA GLY A 264 -1.82 8.38 -36.80
C GLY A 264 -3.16 9.00 -37.21
N HIS A 265 -4.28 8.31 -36.97
CA HIS A 265 -5.62 8.77 -37.38
C HIS A 265 -6.69 8.68 -36.30
N SER A 266 -6.32 8.22 -35.12
CA SER A 266 -7.27 7.86 -34.08
C SER A 266 -7.49 9.03 -33.12
N GLN A 267 -8.75 9.24 -32.73
CA GLN A 267 -9.09 10.11 -31.63
C GLN A 267 -9.27 9.20 -30.41
N ASN A 268 -8.25 9.16 -29.56
CA ASN A 268 -8.23 8.37 -28.34
C ASN A 268 -8.62 9.27 -27.16
N GLU A 269 -9.56 8.81 -26.33
CA GLU A 269 -9.96 9.51 -25.10
C GLU A 269 -8.82 9.54 -24.08
N GLY A 270 -7.92 8.54 -24.12
CA GLY A 270 -6.66 8.54 -23.38
C GLY A 270 -5.79 9.77 -23.68
N ASP A 271 -5.64 10.15 -24.95
CA ASP A 271 -4.89 11.37 -25.34
C ASP A 271 -5.45 12.63 -24.70
N ASN A 272 -6.78 12.72 -24.58
CA ASN A 272 -7.41 13.87 -23.95
C ASN A 272 -7.04 13.93 -22.47
N VAL A 273 -7.11 12.80 -21.76
CA VAL A 273 -6.70 12.66 -20.36
C VAL A 273 -5.22 13.04 -20.19
N HIS A 274 -4.33 12.48 -21.02
CA HIS A 274 -2.89 12.77 -21.02
C HIS A 274 -2.61 14.26 -21.25
N SER A 275 -3.30 14.89 -22.21
CA SER A 275 -3.13 16.32 -22.49
C SER A 275 -3.54 17.23 -21.32
N VAL A 276 -4.52 16.80 -20.51
CA VAL A 276 -4.96 17.53 -19.31
C VAL A 276 -3.92 17.38 -18.20
N ILE A 277 -3.40 16.17 -18.00
CA ILE A 277 -2.32 15.88 -17.05
C ILE A 277 -1.06 16.68 -17.41
N GLU A 278 -0.64 16.69 -18.67
CA GLU A 278 0.53 17.45 -19.13
C GLU A 278 0.40 18.95 -18.91
N LYS A 279 -0.79 19.52 -19.13
CA LYS A 279 -1.06 20.92 -18.83
C LYS A 279 -0.92 21.21 -17.33
N GLN A 280 -1.37 20.29 -16.48
CA GLN A 280 -1.24 20.45 -15.03
C GLN A 280 0.22 20.36 -14.58
N ILE A 281 0.98 19.38 -15.10
CA ILE A 281 2.43 19.27 -14.88
C ILE A 281 3.14 20.56 -15.31
N LYS A 282 2.83 21.09 -16.50
CA LYS A 282 3.46 22.31 -17.01
C LYS A 282 3.18 23.53 -16.13
N ARG A 283 1.98 23.63 -15.53
CA ARG A 283 1.65 24.69 -14.56
C ARG A 283 2.41 24.51 -13.26
N TYR A 284 2.44 23.30 -12.70
CA TYR A 284 3.17 23.02 -11.47
C TYR A 284 4.67 23.30 -11.59
N LEU A 285 5.26 23.01 -12.76
CA LEU A 285 6.66 23.32 -13.05
C LEU A 285 6.98 24.82 -13.05
N GLN A 286 5.98 25.71 -13.08
CA GLN A 286 6.19 27.15 -12.89
C GLN A 286 6.41 27.52 -11.42
N SER A 287 5.84 26.75 -10.48
CA SER A 287 6.00 26.95 -9.03
C SER A 287 7.16 26.17 -8.44
N GLY A 288 7.63 25.11 -9.10
CA GLY A 288 8.80 24.35 -8.65
C GLY A 288 9.01 23.03 -9.40
N PRO A 289 10.21 22.42 -9.27
CA PRO A 289 10.52 21.12 -9.85
C PRO A 289 9.79 19.95 -9.17
N ILE A 290 9.71 18.83 -9.88
CA ILE A 290 9.17 17.54 -9.42
C ILE A 290 10.36 16.63 -9.09
N TYR A 291 10.39 16.07 -7.88
CA TYR A 291 11.49 15.25 -7.36
C TYR A 291 11.11 13.79 -7.12
N ILE A 292 9.85 13.52 -6.73
CA ILE A 292 9.40 12.18 -6.32
C ILE A 292 8.15 11.72 -7.10
N PRO A 293 7.92 10.40 -7.28
CA PRO A 293 6.75 9.89 -8.01
C PRO A 293 5.40 10.32 -7.41
N GLU A 294 5.30 10.44 -6.08
CA GLU A 294 4.06 10.81 -5.39
C GLU A 294 3.53 12.19 -5.79
N GLN A 295 4.43 13.10 -6.19
CA GLN A 295 4.04 14.39 -6.76
C GLN A 295 3.30 14.21 -8.09
N TYR A 296 3.70 13.27 -8.95
CA TYR A 296 2.96 12.98 -10.18
C TYR A 296 1.58 12.41 -9.89
N LYS A 297 1.44 11.50 -8.92
CA LYS A 297 0.13 10.98 -8.49
C LYS A 297 -0.80 12.10 -8.07
N THR A 298 -0.34 13.01 -7.22
CA THR A 298 -1.10 14.20 -6.81
C THR A 298 -1.49 15.07 -8.01
N LEU A 299 -0.56 15.29 -8.95
CA LEU A 299 -0.80 16.06 -10.16
C LEU A 299 -1.81 15.40 -11.11
N ILE A 300 -1.82 14.06 -11.19
CA ILE A 300 -2.78 13.31 -12.01
C ILE A 300 -4.18 13.42 -11.39
N VAL A 301 -4.33 13.19 -10.08
CA VAL A 301 -5.64 13.29 -9.39
C VAL A 301 -6.24 14.69 -9.56
N THR A 302 -5.40 15.73 -9.44
CA THR A 302 -5.83 17.14 -9.50
C THR A 302 -5.82 17.75 -10.90
N ALA A 303 -5.48 16.99 -11.95
CA ALA A 303 -5.34 17.52 -13.31
C ALA A 303 -6.65 18.07 -13.88
N LYS A 304 -7.77 17.44 -13.53
CA LYS A 304 -9.11 17.79 -14.03
C LYS A 304 -9.74 18.87 -13.16
N LYS A 305 -9.97 20.06 -13.75
CA LYS A 305 -10.52 21.23 -13.05
C LYS A 305 -12.03 21.19 -12.82
N THR A 306 -12.77 20.46 -13.65
CA THR A 306 -14.24 20.40 -13.61
C THR A 306 -14.74 18.97 -13.75
N GLY A 307 -15.70 18.57 -12.92
CA GLY A 307 -16.23 17.20 -12.82
C GLY A 307 -15.44 16.31 -11.86
N LYS A 308 -15.71 14.99 -11.88
CA LYS A 308 -15.04 14.02 -11.01
C LYS A 308 -13.53 13.96 -11.29
N PRO A 309 -12.67 13.98 -10.24
CA PRO A 309 -11.23 13.80 -10.38
C PRO A 309 -10.89 12.41 -10.93
N TYR A 310 -9.68 12.25 -11.49
CA TYR A 310 -9.24 10.96 -12.01
C TYR A 310 -8.95 10.00 -10.85
N LYS A 311 -9.43 8.76 -10.96
CA LYS A 311 -9.11 7.71 -10.00
C LYS A 311 -7.70 7.20 -10.30
N VAL A 312 -6.77 7.32 -9.36
CA VAL A 312 -5.40 6.81 -9.53
C VAL A 312 -5.23 5.54 -8.71
N VAL A 313 -4.85 4.46 -9.38
CA VAL A 313 -4.49 3.18 -8.76
C VAL A 313 -2.99 3.04 -8.84
N GLU A 314 -2.35 3.00 -7.67
CA GLU A 314 -0.91 2.77 -7.60
C GLU A 314 -0.60 1.29 -7.79
N MET A 315 0.22 1.00 -8.79
CA MET A 315 0.65 -0.34 -9.16
C MET A 315 2.01 -0.61 -8.53
N THR A 316 2.02 -1.50 -7.54
CA THR A 316 3.25 -2.01 -6.94
C THR A 316 3.62 -3.34 -7.57
N HIS A 317 4.86 -3.79 -7.38
CA HIS A 317 5.35 -5.07 -7.87
C HIS A 317 4.41 -6.26 -7.54
N SER A 318 3.83 -6.24 -6.34
CA SER A 318 2.89 -7.25 -5.86
C SER A 318 1.57 -7.31 -6.65
N LYS A 319 1.21 -6.25 -7.37
CA LYS A 319 -0.01 -6.19 -8.19
C LYS A 319 0.20 -6.67 -9.63
N PHE A 320 1.44 -6.90 -10.04
CA PHE A 320 1.73 -7.46 -11.36
C PHE A 320 1.68 -9.00 -11.33
N TYR A 321 0.91 -9.58 -12.25
CA TYR A 321 0.80 -11.03 -12.42
C TYR A 321 1.74 -11.51 -13.53
N ASP A 322 2.25 -12.73 -13.41
CA ASP A 322 3.07 -13.33 -14.47
C ASP A 322 2.23 -13.73 -15.70
N MET A 323 2.18 -12.83 -16.70
CA MET A 323 1.45 -13.09 -17.94
C MET A 323 2.11 -14.15 -18.82
N LYS A 324 3.41 -14.43 -18.63
CA LYS A 324 4.12 -15.43 -19.43
C LYS A 324 3.70 -16.83 -18.98
N ALA A 325 3.69 -17.07 -17.68
CA ALA A 325 3.15 -18.30 -17.11
C ALA A 325 1.69 -18.52 -17.53
N LEU A 326 0.89 -17.44 -17.55
CA LEU A 326 -0.50 -17.50 -18.01
C LEU A 326 -0.62 -17.93 -19.48
N GLN A 327 0.19 -17.33 -20.36
CA GLN A 327 0.21 -17.70 -21.78
C GLN A 327 0.64 -19.14 -22.01
N GLU A 328 1.68 -19.60 -21.32
CA GLU A 328 2.18 -20.98 -21.42
C GLU A 328 1.12 -21.99 -20.98
N SER A 329 0.30 -21.62 -19.98
CA SER A 329 -0.80 -22.47 -19.48
C SER A 329 -1.95 -22.62 -20.47
N TRP A 330 -2.24 -21.59 -21.27
CA TRP A 330 -3.35 -21.62 -22.24
C TRP A 330 -3.05 -22.49 -23.46
N GLY A 331 -1.83 -22.37 -23.99
CA GLY A 331 -1.35 -23.23 -25.06
C GLY A 331 -0.20 -22.60 -25.82
N SER A 332 0.07 -23.13 -27.01
CA SER A 332 1.26 -22.78 -27.80
C SER A 332 0.95 -22.36 -29.23
N ASN A 333 -0.26 -22.61 -29.74
CA ASN A 333 -0.62 -22.26 -31.10
C ASN A 333 -1.25 -20.86 -31.18
N PHE A 334 -0.43 -19.86 -31.49
CA PHE A 334 -0.86 -18.46 -31.68
C PHE A 334 -0.67 -17.94 -33.10
N ASN A 335 -0.16 -18.79 -34.00
CA ASN A 335 0.34 -18.36 -35.30
C ASN A 335 -0.35 -19.07 -36.48
N ILE A 336 -1.26 -20.01 -36.22
CA ILE A 336 -1.94 -20.80 -37.24
C ILE A 336 -3.43 -20.90 -36.90
N ASP A 337 -4.30 -20.61 -37.87
CA ASP A 337 -5.76 -20.74 -37.75
C ASP A 337 -6.26 -22.18 -38.01
N GLU A 338 -7.57 -22.42 -37.89
CA GLU A 338 -8.15 -23.76 -38.16
C GLU A 338 -8.00 -24.21 -39.62
N GLU A 339 -7.89 -23.27 -40.55
CA GLU A 339 -7.69 -23.53 -41.99
C GLU A 339 -6.21 -23.74 -42.35
N LYS A 340 -5.31 -23.71 -41.35
CA LYS A 340 -3.85 -23.80 -41.48
C LYS A 340 -3.18 -22.60 -42.16
N ASN A 341 -3.86 -21.46 -42.24
CA ASN A 341 -3.24 -20.21 -42.67
C ASN A 341 -2.39 -19.61 -41.55
N GLN A 342 -1.32 -18.92 -41.93
CA GLN A 342 -0.45 -18.23 -40.99
C GLN A 342 -1.09 -16.93 -40.49
N ILE A 343 -1.20 -16.76 -39.17
CA ILE A 343 -1.76 -15.58 -38.53
C ILE A 343 -0.69 -14.48 -38.46
N LYS A 344 -0.91 -13.41 -39.21
CA LYS A 344 -0.08 -12.21 -39.17
C LYS A 344 -0.59 -11.25 -38.10
N TRP A 345 0.04 -11.27 -36.92
CA TRP A 345 -0.36 -10.43 -35.77
C TRP A 345 -0.42 -8.94 -36.10
N HIS A 346 0.41 -8.42 -37.01
CA HIS A 346 0.39 -7.01 -37.39
C HIS A 346 -0.88 -6.61 -38.16
N ASP A 347 -1.52 -7.52 -38.89
CA ASP A 347 -2.69 -7.26 -39.74
C ASP A 347 -4.02 -7.29 -38.96
N ILE A 348 -4.05 -7.95 -37.80
CA ILE A 348 -5.29 -8.12 -37.03
C ILE A 348 -5.90 -6.76 -36.63
N LYS A 349 -7.18 -6.53 -36.90
CA LYS A 349 -7.90 -5.31 -36.51
C LYS A 349 -8.82 -5.55 -35.33
N VAL A 350 -9.34 -6.77 -35.20
CA VAL A 350 -10.23 -7.17 -34.10
C VAL A 350 -9.79 -8.52 -33.55
N LEU A 351 -9.71 -8.62 -32.23
CA LEU A 351 -9.56 -9.86 -31.47
C LEU A 351 -10.80 -10.08 -30.63
N ARG A 352 -11.23 -11.34 -30.46
CA ARG A 352 -12.36 -11.70 -29.62
C ARG A 352 -12.13 -13.04 -28.94
N VAL A 353 -12.50 -13.12 -27.67
CA VAL A 353 -12.48 -14.35 -26.88
C VAL A 353 -13.85 -14.52 -26.21
N GLU A 354 -14.35 -15.75 -26.21
CA GLU A 354 -15.71 -16.09 -25.80
C GLU A 354 -15.70 -17.24 -24.80
N LYS A 355 -16.65 -17.24 -23.86
CA LYS A 355 -16.75 -18.24 -22.80
C LYS A 355 -17.14 -19.61 -23.32
N GLU A 356 -17.92 -19.64 -24.39
CA GLU A 356 -18.37 -20.86 -25.09
C GLU A 356 -17.20 -21.58 -25.79
N HIS A 357 -16.11 -20.86 -26.06
CA HIS A 357 -14.95 -21.37 -26.80
C HIS A 357 -13.63 -21.09 -26.05
N PRO A 358 -13.41 -21.72 -24.88
CA PRO A 358 -12.32 -21.38 -23.96
C PRO A 358 -10.90 -21.69 -24.49
N GLU A 359 -10.79 -22.56 -25.50
CA GLU A 359 -9.52 -22.99 -26.10
C GLU A 359 -9.19 -22.24 -27.41
N ALA A 360 -10.00 -21.27 -27.82
CA ALA A 360 -9.85 -20.58 -29.09
C ALA A 360 -9.94 -19.07 -28.94
N PHE A 361 -9.39 -18.37 -29.92
CA PHE A 361 -9.65 -16.96 -30.12
C PHE A 361 -10.09 -16.70 -31.56
N PHE A 362 -10.80 -15.60 -31.72
CA PHE A 362 -11.39 -15.15 -32.97
C PHE A 362 -10.71 -13.86 -33.41
N TYR A 363 -10.46 -13.70 -34.70
CA TYR A 363 -9.82 -12.51 -35.22
C TYR A 363 -10.37 -12.08 -36.59
N LYS A 364 -10.21 -10.78 -36.88
CA LYS A 364 -10.47 -10.16 -38.19
C LYS A 364 -9.26 -9.37 -38.64
N THR A 365 -8.99 -9.35 -39.94
CA THR A 365 -7.90 -8.57 -40.56
C THR A 365 -8.38 -7.27 -41.20
N SER A 366 -9.68 -7.09 -41.33
CA SER A 366 -10.30 -5.86 -41.82
C SER A 366 -11.64 -5.62 -41.11
N PHE A 367 -12.01 -4.36 -40.93
CA PHE A 367 -13.33 -3.98 -40.43
C PHE A 367 -14.47 -4.24 -41.42
N THR A 368 -14.15 -4.57 -42.67
CA THR A 368 -15.14 -4.99 -43.69
C THR A 368 -15.56 -6.45 -43.57
N GLU A 369 -14.77 -7.28 -42.88
CA GLU A 369 -15.07 -8.71 -42.73
C GLU A 369 -16.28 -8.89 -41.79
N GLU A 370 -17.33 -9.57 -42.26
CA GLU A 370 -18.51 -9.85 -41.43
C GLU A 370 -18.24 -11.01 -40.46
N THR A 371 -17.54 -12.05 -40.92
CA THR A 371 -17.24 -13.28 -40.16
C THR A 371 -15.90 -13.22 -39.46
N TYR A 372 -15.77 -13.95 -38.35
CA TYR A 372 -14.50 -14.11 -37.64
C TYR A 372 -13.77 -15.37 -38.10
N ARG A 373 -12.45 -15.28 -38.24
CA ARG A 373 -11.58 -16.44 -38.38
C ARG A 373 -11.25 -16.99 -37.00
N LYS A 374 -11.16 -18.31 -36.86
CA LYS A 374 -10.95 -19.00 -35.57
C LYS A 374 -9.58 -19.65 -35.51
N ALA A 375 -8.91 -19.47 -34.36
CA ALA A 375 -7.63 -20.10 -34.07
C ALA A 375 -7.70 -20.84 -32.73
N CYS A 376 -7.51 -22.16 -32.76
CA CYS A 376 -7.44 -23.00 -31.56
C CYS A 376 -6.01 -22.99 -30.98
N VAL A 377 -5.88 -22.58 -29.72
CA VAL A 377 -4.59 -22.38 -29.04
C VAL A 377 -3.98 -23.70 -28.57
N ARG A 378 -4.83 -24.71 -28.34
CA ARG A 378 -4.45 -26.06 -27.90
C ARG A 378 -4.78 -27.10 -28.97
N LYS A 379 -3.88 -28.06 -29.21
CA LYS A 379 -4.13 -29.17 -30.15
C LYS A 379 -5.06 -30.20 -29.48
N ARG A 380 -6.19 -30.53 -30.11
CA ARG A 380 -7.03 -31.67 -29.71
C ARG A 380 -6.20 -32.96 -29.76
N VAL A 381 -5.90 -33.54 -28.60
CA VAL A 381 -5.40 -34.92 -28.55
C VAL A 381 -6.59 -35.83 -28.84
N LEU A 382 -6.55 -36.55 -29.96
CA LEU A 382 -7.50 -37.61 -30.27
C LEU A 382 -7.38 -38.73 -29.22
N ARG A 383 -8.21 -38.71 -28.18
CA ARG A 383 -8.31 -39.80 -27.21
C ARG A 383 -9.57 -40.62 -27.48
N ARG A 384 -9.40 -41.95 -27.55
CA ARG A 384 -10.44 -42.95 -27.83
C ARG A 384 -11.62 -42.82 -26.85
N ARG A 385 -12.82 -43.09 -27.38
CA ARG A 385 -14.13 -43.17 -26.73
C ARG A 385 -14.05 -43.56 -25.23
N GLY A 386 -14.45 -42.63 -24.38
CA GLY A 386 -14.75 -42.82 -22.96
C GLY A 386 -15.53 -41.59 -22.49
N THR A 387 -16.74 -41.85 -21.98
CA THR A 387 -17.74 -40.96 -21.35
C THR A 387 -17.31 -39.53 -21.00
N GLY A 388 -18.06 -38.55 -21.50
CA GLY A 388 -17.80 -37.13 -21.32
C GLY A 388 -18.07 -36.63 -19.90
N ALA A 389 -17.07 -35.92 -19.34
CA ALA A 389 -17.20 -34.74 -18.46
C ALA A 389 -15.81 -34.23 -17.96
N GLU A 390 -14.74 -34.29 -18.76
CA GLU A 390 -13.37 -33.91 -18.31
C GLU A 390 -12.75 -32.73 -19.11
N SER A 391 -13.54 -31.76 -19.60
CA SER A 391 -13.01 -30.70 -20.49
C SER A 391 -12.81 -29.30 -19.90
N VAL A 392 -12.80 -29.11 -18.57
CA VAL A 392 -12.70 -27.75 -17.97
C VAL A 392 -11.65 -27.61 -16.84
N GLU A 393 -10.89 -28.67 -16.55
CA GLU A 393 -9.96 -28.68 -15.40
C GLU A 393 -8.57 -28.05 -15.66
N TRP A 394 -8.28 -27.62 -16.88
CA TRP A 394 -6.92 -27.21 -17.26
C TRP A 394 -6.45 -25.89 -16.63
N TRP A 395 -7.37 -24.98 -16.33
CA TRP A 395 -7.04 -23.80 -15.53
C TRP A 395 -6.77 -24.16 -14.06
N GLN A 396 -7.39 -25.23 -13.53
CA GLN A 396 -7.30 -25.63 -12.12
C GLN A 396 -5.97 -26.31 -11.78
N THR A 397 -5.39 -27.12 -12.67
CA THR A 397 -4.11 -27.81 -12.41
C THR A 397 -2.89 -26.90 -12.43
N ASN A 398 -2.93 -25.80 -13.20
CA ASN A 398 -1.84 -24.82 -13.30
C ASN A 398 -2.08 -23.53 -12.49
N LEU A 399 -3.18 -23.40 -11.74
CA LEU A 399 -3.50 -22.20 -10.94
C LEU A 399 -2.47 -21.92 -9.82
N ARG A 400 -1.55 -22.86 -9.52
CA ARG A 400 -0.34 -22.61 -8.72
C ARG A 400 0.63 -21.59 -9.36
N SER A 401 0.43 -21.19 -10.63
CA SER A 401 1.36 -20.38 -11.42
C SER A 401 0.94 -18.93 -11.73
N LEU A 402 -0.29 -18.48 -11.40
CA LEU A 402 -0.58 -17.04 -11.32
C LEU A 402 0.01 -16.47 -10.02
N LYS A 403 1.33 -16.59 -9.90
CA LYS A 403 2.08 -15.97 -8.82
C LYS A 403 2.13 -14.48 -9.13
N ARG A 404 1.60 -13.65 -8.23
CA ARG A 404 2.11 -12.29 -8.06
C ARG A 404 3.63 -12.43 -7.90
N LEU A 405 4.42 -11.61 -8.59
CA LEU A 405 5.87 -11.69 -8.41
C LEU A 405 6.19 -11.57 -6.91
N ARG A 406 6.75 -12.64 -6.34
CA ARG A 406 7.16 -12.68 -4.93
C ARG A 406 8.48 -11.91 -4.83
N ARG A 407 8.56 -10.99 -3.88
CA ARG A 407 9.78 -10.23 -3.56
C ARG A 407 10.88 -11.20 -3.14
N ASP A 408 11.98 -11.27 -3.89
CA ASP A 408 13.25 -11.70 -3.31
C ASP A 408 13.77 -10.51 -2.50
N VAL A 409 13.90 -10.67 -1.18
CA VAL A 409 14.45 -9.63 -0.30
C VAL A 409 15.82 -9.17 -0.82
N ARG A 410 16.58 -10.02 -1.54
CA ARG A 410 17.86 -9.67 -2.17
C ARG A 410 17.72 -8.72 -3.38
N GLU A 411 16.62 -8.77 -4.11
CA GLU A 411 16.39 -7.96 -5.33
C GLU A 411 15.69 -6.63 -5.06
N THR A 412 15.02 -6.48 -3.92
CA THR A 412 14.43 -5.21 -3.49
C THR A 412 15.50 -4.17 -3.18
N THR A 413 15.26 -2.91 -3.57
CA THR A 413 16.12 -1.78 -3.17
C THR A 413 15.79 -1.39 -1.73
N LYS A 414 16.82 -1.25 -0.89
CA LYS A 414 16.70 -0.86 0.51
C LYS A 414 17.08 0.59 0.69
N TYR A 415 16.61 1.20 1.76
CA TYR A 415 16.92 2.57 2.14
C TYR A 415 17.46 2.57 3.57
N ILE A 416 18.56 3.26 3.81
CA ILE A 416 19.12 3.52 5.14
C ILE A 416 18.86 4.99 5.44
N GLU A 417 17.86 5.28 6.25
CA GLU A 417 17.54 6.60 6.76
C GLU A 417 18.60 7.03 7.79
N THR A 418 19.49 7.91 7.36
CA THR A 418 20.64 8.34 8.16
C THR A 418 20.44 9.75 8.70
N ALA A 419 20.60 9.90 10.02
CA ALA A 419 20.75 11.20 10.67
C ALA A 419 22.24 11.51 10.85
N LEU A 420 22.67 12.67 10.36
CA LEU A 420 24.08 13.07 10.36
C LEU A 420 24.31 14.20 11.35
N VAL A 421 25.31 14.05 12.21
CA VAL A 421 25.74 15.07 13.19
C VAL A 421 27.17 15.49 12.87
N ILE A 422 27.42 16.80 12.88
CA ILE A 422 28.74 17.38 12.60
C ILE A 422 29.23 18.09 13.87
N ASP A 423 30.38 17.65 14.41
CA ASP A 423 30.96 18.23 15.62
C ASP A 423 31.63 19.59 15.38
N LYS A 424 31.97 20.31 16.45
CA LYS A 424 32.66 21.61 16.38
C LYS A 424 34.05 21.47 15.74
N ALA A 425 34.75 20.37 16.00
CA ALA A 425 36.10 20.17 15.49
C ALA A 425 36.17 20.06 13.96
N MET A 426 35.11 19.56 13.31
CA MET A 426 34.96 19.58 11.85
C MET A 426 34.97 21.00 11.29
N PHE A 427 34.36 21.96 12.00
CA PHE A 427 34.38 23.38 11.64
C PHE A 427 35.76 24.00 11.91
N ASP A 428 36.36 23.70 13.06
CA ASP A 428 37.68 24.24 13.45
C ASP A 428 38.78 23.82 12.45
N ARG A 429 38.73 22.59 11.90
CA ARG A 429 39.69 22.10 10.90
C ARG A 429 39.56 22.77 9.52
N ARG A 430 38.37 23.25 9.18
CA ARG A 430 38.08 23.92 7.90
C ARG A 430 38.22 25.45 8.00
N ASN A 431 38.96 25.90 9.03
CA ASN A 431 39.27 27.29 9.41
C ASN A 431 38.98 28.34 8.32
N GLY A 432 37.86 29.06 8.45
CA GLY A 432 37.41 30.10 7.51
C GLY A 432 36.19 29.72 6.66
N SER A 433 35.84 28.43 6.57
CA SER A 433 34.63 27.98 5.87
C SER A 433 33.34 28.39 6.60
N THR A 434 32.34 28.74 5.81
CA THR A 434 30.99 29.04 6.32
C THR A 434 30.28 27.76 6.75
N ARG A 435 29.26 27.89 7.61
CA ARG A 435 28.41 26.75 8.01
C ARG A 435 27.85 25.98 6.80
N SER A 436 27.48 26.72 5.75
CA SER A 436 26.91 26.12 4.53
C SER A 436 27.93 25.25 3.78
N GLU A 437 29.20 25.62 3.78
CA GLU A 437 30.26 24.86 3.09
C GLU A 437 30.56 23.56 3.82
N VAL A 438 30.71 23.59 5.14
CA VAL A 438 30.96 22.37 5.94
C VAL A 438 29.77 21.40 5.89
N VAL A 439 28.54 21.93 5.91
CA VAL A 439 27.33 21.13 5.71
C VAL A 439 27.28 20.52 4.30
N HIS A 440 27.66 21.29 3.28
CA HIS A 440 27.72 20.78 1.92
C HIS A 440 28.76 19.67 1.75
N ASP A 441 29.94 19.81 2.37
CA ASP A 441 30.97 18.77 2.40
C ASP A 441 30.44 17.50 3.07
N ALA A 442 29.76 17.61 4.22
CA ALA A 442 29.14 16.48 4.90
C ALA A 442 28.07 15.78 4.03
N ILE A 443 27.29 16.54 3.26
CA ILE A 443 26.35 15.99 2.28
C ILE A 443 27.09 15.26 1.15
N GLN A 444 28.24 15.77 0.69
CA GLN A 444 29.06 15.06 -0.30
C GLN A 444 29.57 13.73 0.23
N VAL A 445 30.02 13.68 1.49
CA VAL A 445 30.42 12.44 2.18
C VAL A 445 29.27 11.43 2.17
N ALA A 446 28.07 11.84 2.55
CA ALA A 446 26.89 10.97 2.54
C ALA A 446 26.52 10.48 1.12
N ASN A 447 26.66 11.33 0.10
CA ASN A 447 26.42 10.94 -1.31
C ASN A 447 27.44 9.93 -1.83
N ILE A 448 28.71 10.04 -1.41
CA ILE A 448 29.76 9.08 -1.76
C ILE A 448 29.50 7.75 -1.03
N ALA A 449 29.06 7.79 0.24
CA ALA A 449 28.63 6.58 0.94
C ALA A 449 27.43 5.90 0.25
N ASP A 450 26.41 6.65 -0.20
CA ASP A 450 25.31 6.12 -1.03
C ASP A 450 25.83 5.41 -2.28
N LEU A 451 26.84 5.98 -2.95
CA LEU A 451 27.44 5.36 -4.13
C LEU A 451 28.02 3.97 -3.83
N TYR A 452 28.67 3.78 -2.68
CA TYR A 452 29.22 2.49 -2.27
C TYR A 452 28.12 1.46 -1.96
N PHE A 453 27.07 1.86 -1.23
CA PHE A 453 25.94 0.98 -0.88
C PHE A 453 25.07 0.56 -2.07
N ARG A 454 25.12 1.30 -3.19
CA ARG A 454 24.43 0.88 -4.44
C ARG A 454 24.91 -0.48 -4.95
N THR A 455 26.16 -0.86 -4.65
CA THR A 455 26.68 -2.21 -5.00
C THR A 455 25.93 -3.34 -4.28
N LEU A 456 25.29 -3.03 -3.15
CA LEU A 456 24.43 -3.92 -2.36
C LEU A 456 22.93 -3.69 -2.60
N ASN A 457 22.56 -2.93 -3.65
CA ASN A 457 21.18 -2.52 -3.93
C ASN A 457 20.53 -1.80 -2.74
N THR A 458 21.31 -0.99 -2.03
CA THR A 458 20.89 -0.23 -0.86
C THR A 458 21.21 1.25 -1.07
N ARG A 459 20.34 2.14 -0.60
CA ARG A 459 20.45 3.59 -0.75
C ARG A 459 20.65 4.23 0.61
N VAL A 460 21.67 5.05 0.77
CA VAL A 460 21.85 5.84 2.00
C VAL A 460 21.15 7.17 1.80
N SER A 461 20.11 7.44 2.59
CA SER A 461 19.30 8.65 2.48
C SER A 461 19.50 9.52 3.72
N LEU A 462 19.94 10.76 3.52
CA LEU A 462 20.06 11.73 4.60
C LEU A 462 18.68 12.28 4.95
N VAL A 463 18.14 11.89 6.11
CA VAL A 463 16.83 12.37 6.60
C VAL A 463 16.95 13.59 7.50
N TYR A 464 18.11 13.77 8.14
CA TYR A 464 18.35 14.87 9.06
C TYR A 464 19.83 15.20 9.17
N ILE A 465 20.11 16.49 9.37
CA ILE A 465 21.46 16.98 9.60
C ILE A 465 21.49 17.99 10.75
N GLU A 466 22.41 17.77 11.68
CA GLU A 466 22.69 18.66 12.79
C GLU A 466 24.15 19.12 12.77
N SER A 467 24.41 20.38 13.13
CA SER A 467 25.73 20.97 13.11
C SER A 467 26.04 21.73 14.40
N TRP A 468 27.10 21.34 15.11
CA TRP A 468 27.52 21.91 16.40
C TRP A 468 28.55 23.02 16.23
N GLN A 469 28.20 24.07 15.47
CA GLN A 469 29.14 25.15 15.14
C GLN A 469 29.63 25.93 16.38
N SER A 470 28.77 26.15 17.38
CA SER A 470 29.11 26.95 18.55
C SER A 470 29.79 26.13 19.65
N ALA A 471 29.21 24.99 20.00
CA ALA A 471 29.70 24.09 21.04
C ALA A 471 29.14 22.68 20.82
N ASP A 472 29.94 21.66 21.13
CA ASP A 472 29.52 20.26 21.08
C ASP A 472 28.38 20.01 22.09
N GLN A 473 27.34 19.30 21.65
CA GLN A 473 26.16 19.00 22.49
C GLN A 473 26.29 17.69 23.27
N ALA A 474 27.31 16.89 22.92
CA ALA A 474 27.77 15.71 23.64
C ALA A 474 29.21 15.94 24.13
N ASP A 475 29.55 15.39 25.30
CA ASP A 475 30.88 15.54 25.91
C ASP A 475 31.91 14.61 25.24
N ILE A 476 32.31 14.98 24.03
CA ILE A 476 33.28 14.27 23.19
C ILE A 476 34.57 15.11 23.16
N ASP A 477 35.67 14.54 23.65
CA ASP A 477 36.95 15.25 23.76
C ASP A 477 38.11 14.40 23.21
N ARG A 478 39.14 15.06 22.69
CA ARG A 478 40.38 14.47 22.13
C ARG A 478 41.16 13.65 23.15
N LYS A 479 40.97 13.92 24.44
CA LYS A 479 41.64 13.22 25.55
C LYS A 479 40.95 11.92 25.96
N GLN A 480 39.74 11.67 25.47
CA GLN A 480 38.95 10.49 25.83
C GLN A 480 39.17 9.39 24.79
N ASP A 481 38.98 8.13 25.22
CA ASP A 481 38.96 6.98 24.32
C ASP A 481 37.73 7.04 23.39
N ILE A 482 37.90 6.64 22.13
CA ILE A 482 36.83 6.63 21.12
C ILE A 482 35.63 5.75 21.54
N THR A 483 35.88 4.70 22.34
CA THR A 483 34.85 3.84 22.93
C THR A 483 33.95 4.59 23.91
N ARG A 484 34.53 5.51 24.69
CA ARG A 484 33.78 6.36 25.62
C ARG A 484 33.04 7.46 24.86
N ALA A 485 33.61 7.96 23.76
CA ALA A 485 32.96 8.92 22.88
C ALA A 485 31.68 8.35 22.25
N ILE A 486 31.71 7.12 21.71
CA ILE A 486 30.51 6.50 21.11
C ILE A 486 29.40 6.22 22.12
N GLN A 487 29.74 5.86 23.36
CA GLN A 487 28.74 5.70 24.44
C GLN A 487 28.02 7.02 24.72
N LYS A 488 28.77 8.12 24.89
CA LYS A 488 28.18 9.46 25.12
C LYS A 488 27.39 9.96 23.91
N PHE A 489 27.84 9.63 22.70
CA PHE A 489 27.11 9.97 21.47
C PHE A 489 25.82 9.15 21.34
N SER A 490 25.82 7.88 21.72
CA SER A 490 24.62 7.04 21.80
C SER A 490 23.60 7.63 22.77
N ASP A 491 24.04 8.03 23.98
CA ASP A 491 23.18 8.71 24.96
C ASP A 491 22.60 10.03 24.43
N TYR A 492 23.40 10.80 23.70
CA TYR A 492 22.94 12.03 23.03
C TYR A 492 21.85 11.72 21.98
N SER A 493 22.10 10.76 21.09
CA SER A 493 21.16 10.36 20.03
C SER A 493 19.82 9.88 20.60
N ALA A 494 19.85 9.16 21.73
CA ALA A 494 18.65 8.64 22.36
C ALA A 494 17.82 9.70 23.13
N ARG A 495 18.46 10.70 23.76
CA ARG A 495 17.78 11.60 24.71
C ARG A 495 17.64 13.05 24.25
N LYS A 496 18.60 13.57 23.48
CA LYS A 496 18.70 15.01 23.18
C LYS A 496 18.51 15.35 21.71
N LEU A 497 18.84 14.42 20.80
CA LEU A 497 18.62 14.59 19.38
C LEU A 497 17.14 14.82 19.08
N PHE A 498 16.85 15.70 18.12
CA PHE A 498 15.48 15.97 17.71
C PHE A 498 14.75 14.68 17.33
N LYS A 499 13.50 14.50 17.78
CA LYS A 499 12.73 13.26 17.54
C LYS A 499 12.37 13.15 16.07
N ILE A 500 13.07 12.26 15.38
CA ILE A 500 12.90 11.93 13.97
C ILE A 500 13.04 10.43 13.79
N GLU A 501 12.26 9.89 12.86
CA GLU A 501 12.44 8.53 12.36
C GLU A 501 13.76 8.46 11.59
N LYS A 502 14.55 7.43 11.90
CA LYS A 502 15.87 7.17 11.34
C LYS A 502 16.28 5.73 11.65
N ASP A 503 17.07 5.16 10.76
CA ASP A 503 17.62 3.81 10.92
C ASP A 503 18.98 3.83 11.62
N THR A 504 19.78 4.87 11.38
CA THR A 504 21.09 5.04 12.01
C THR A 504 21.49 6.50 12.19
N THR A 505 22.31 6.78 13.21
CA THR A 505 22.89 8.11 13.47
C THR A 505 24.40 8.09 13.30
N GLN A 506 24.95 8.95 12.47
CA GLN A 506 26.40 9.02 12.20
C GLN A 506 26.96 10.38 12.63
N LEU A 507 28.05 10.37 13.39
CA LEU A 507 28.83 11.56 13.77
C LEU A 507 30.04 11.70 12.86
N LEU A 508 30.18 12.84 12.20
CA LEU A 508 31.42 13.22 11.53
C LEU A 508 32.22 14.12 12.47
N SER A 509 33.44 13.68 12.80
CA SER A 509 34.28 14.32 13.82
C SER A 509 35.61 14.79 13.26
N GLY A 510 35.99 16.02 13.56
CA GLY A 510 37.32 16.58 13.24
C GLY A 510 38.35 16.34 14.35
N LEU A 511 38.02 15.55 15.37
CA LEU A 511 38.92 15.21 16.47
C LEU A 511 39.93 14.15 16.03
N THR A 512 41.02 14.03 16.76
CA THR A 512 41.94 12.89 16.67
C THR A 512 41.96 12.23 18.04
N PHE A 513 41.61 10.95 18.10
CA PHE A 513 41.61 10.17 19.34
C PHE A 513 42.98 9.57 19.63
N PRO A 514 43.32 9.31 20.91
CA PRO A 514 44.66 8.86 21.29
C PRO A 514 45.06 7.49 20.72
N GLY A 515 44.11 6.61 20.42
CA GLY A 515 44.35 5.28 19.85
C GLY A 515 44.57 5.28 18.33
N GLY A 516 44.45 6.44 17.67
CA GLY A 516 44.67 6.56 16.22
C GLY A 516 43.57 5.91 15.37
N GLU A 517 42.43 5.56 15.96
CA GLU A 517 41.30 4.97 15.25
C GLU A 517 40.62 5.98 14.35
N SER A 518 40.31 5.58 13.12
CA SER A 518 39.60 6.42 12.14
C SER A 518 38.08 6.40 12.32
N GLY A 519 37.54 5.51 13.13
CA GLY A 519 36.11 5.45 13.43
C GLY A 519 35.74 4.29 14.33
N ILE A 520 34.53 4.34 14.88
CA ILE A 520 33.92 3.27 15.69
C ILE A 520 32.41 3.24 15.47
N SER A 521 31.79 2.08 15.58
CA SER A 521 30.34 1.89 15.49
C SER A 521 29.89 0.77 16.41
N VAL A 522 28.61 0.76 16.77
CA VAL A 522 28.02 -0.36 17.51
C VAL A 522 27.51 -1.39 16.49
N PRO A 523 28.07 -2.61 16.43
CA PRO A 523 27.64 -3.58 15.44
C PRO A 523 26.24 -4.10 15.73
N ASP A 524 25.57 -4.66 14.71
CA ASP A 524 24.26 -5.37 14.83
C ASP A 524 23.15 -4.54 15.51
N THR A 525 23.14 -3.23 15.27
CA THR A 525 22.20 -2.30 15.91
C THR A 525 21.32 -1.53 14.94
N MET A 526 21.43 -1.78 13.64
CA MET A 526 20.58 -1.16 12.62
C MET A 526 19.09 -1.29 12.99
N CYS A 527 18.29 -0.27 12.68
CA CYS A 527 16.88 -0.17 13.08
C CYS A 527 16.62 0.00 14.59
N THR A 528 17.66 0.12 15.43
CA THR A 528 17.49 0.37 16.86
C THR A 528 17.91 1.80 17.22
N PRO A 529 17.38 2.38 18.33
CA PRO A 529 17.84 3.68 18.83
C PRO A 529 19.34 3.72 19.18
N LYS A 530 20.00 2.57 19.29
CA LYS A 530 21.43 2.42 19.58
C LYS A 530 22.29 2.37 18.33
N SER A 531 21.71 2.39 17.12
CA SER A 531 22.44 2.43 15.85
C SER A 531 23.20 3.74 15.70
N VAL A 532 24.45 3.73 16.16
CA VAL A 532 25.33 4.89 16.11
C VAL A 532 26.72 4.54 15.58
N GLY A 533 27.33 5.50 14.90
CA GLY A 533 28.73 5.43 14.46
C GLY A 533 29.41 6.79 14.51
N ILE A 534 30.73 6.78 14.71
CA ILE A 534 31.62 7.95 14.69
C ILE A 534 32.64 7.73 13.58
N SER A 535 32.74 8.67 12.65
CA SER A 535 33.73 8.68 11.58
C SER A 535 34.65 9.89 11.74
N VAL A 536 35.96 9.65 11.82
CA VAL A 536 36.97 10.68 12.01
C VAL A 536 37.48 11.17 10.66
N ASP A 537 37.46 12.48 10.47
CA ASP A 537 38.03 13.13 9.31
C ASP A 537 39.56 13.11 9.40
N THR A 538 40.21 12.26 8.61
CA THR A 538 41.67 12.15 8.56
C THR A 538 42.30 13.16 7.61
N ASN A 539 41.59 13.56 6.54
CA ASN A 539 42.05 14.55 5.57
C ASN A 539 40.89 15.43 5.07
N THR A 540 40.92 16.70 5.48
CA THR A 540 39.92 17.72 5.15
C THR A 540 39.71 17.93 3.65
N TYR A 541 40.73 17.68 2.82
CA TYR A 541 40.68 17.90 1.37
C TYR A 541 40.17 16.67 0.58
N GLU A 542 40.00 15.53 1.24
CA GLU A 542 39.69 14.25 0.60
C GLU A 542 38.41 13.61 1.20
N PRO A 543 37.22 14.12 0.85
CA PRO A 543 35.95 13.68 1.46
C PRO A 543 35.61 12.21 1.20
N HIS A 544 36.18 11.62 0.14
CA HIS A 544 36.03 10.20 -0.16
C HIS A 544 36.59 9.30 0.96
N LEU A 545 37.70 9.68 1.61
CA LEU A 545 38.27 8.92 2.75
C LEU A 545 37.32 8.85 3.94
N LEU A 546 36.72 9.99 4.28
CA LEU A 546 35.70 10.07 5.32
C LEU A 546 34.43 9.30 4.93
N ALA A 547 34.04 9.31 3.65
CA ALA A 547 32.89 8.57 3.16
C ALA A 547 33.08 7.05 3.21
N GLY A 548 34.28 6.56 2.90
CA GLY A 548 34.61 5.14 3.04
C GLY A 548 34.59 4.69 4.50
N THR A 549 35.09 5.55 5.40
CA THR A 549 35.00 5.32 6.86
C THR A 549 33.54 5.27 7.32
N MET A 550 32.72 6.23 6.89
CA MET A 550 31.28 6.25 7.19
C MET A 550 30.57 5.00 6.64
N ALA A 551 30.92 4.56 5.43
CA ALA A 551 30.34 3.35 4.85
C ALA A 551 30.75 2.08 5.60
N HIS A 552 32.00 2.01 6.07
CA HIS A 552 32.49 0.95 6.93
C HIS A 552 31.74 0.93 8.28
N MET A 553 31.52 2.10 8.90
CA MET A 553 30.78 2.20 10.16
C MET A 553 29.30 1.78 10.01
N ILE A 554 28.63 2.20 8.93
CA ILE A 554 27.28 1.75 8.63
C ILE A 554 27.26 0.24 8.34
N GLY A 555 28.30 -0.30 7.69
CA GLY A 555 28.47 -1.74 7.48
C GLY A 555 28.43 -2.54 8.78
N HIS A 556 29.19 -2.12 9.80
CA HIS A 556 29.12 -2.69 11.15
C HIS A 556 27.74 -2.53 11.77
N ASN A 557 27.11 -1.35 11.70
CA ASN A 557 25.77 -1.16 12.24
C ASN A 557 24.76 -2.18 11.67
N ILE A 558 24.90 -2.56 10.39
CA ILE A 558 24.07 -3.59 9.74
C ILE A 558 24.46 -5.01 10.16
N GLY A 559 25.72 -5.23 10.57
CA GLY A 559 26.27 -6.51 11.00
C GLY A 559 27.30 -7.15 10.06
N MET A 560 27.94 -6.35 9.21
CA MET A 560 29.07 -6.82 8.41
C MET A 560 30.34 -6.91 9.27
N GLY A 561 31.02 -8.06 9.28
CA GLY A 561 32.31 -8.22 9.94
C GLY A 561 33.50 -7.74 9.09
N HIS A 562 34.69 -7.66 9.70
CA HIS A 562 35.92 -7.37 8.94
C HIS A 562 36.31 -8.50 7.99
N ASP A 563 36.86 -8.14 6.83
CA ASP A 563 37.27 -9.09 5.79
C ASP A 563 38.63 -9.78 6.08
N ASP A 564 39.52 -9.14 6.86
CA ASP A 564 40.93 -9.55 6.99
C ASP A 564 41.16 -10.84 7.80
N GLY A 565 40.12 -11.33 8.50
CA GLY A 565 40.16 -12.56 9.30
C GLY A 565 39.57 -13.80 8.59
N ARG A 566 39.17 -13.67 7.32
CA ARG A 566 38.42 -14.71 6.59
C ARG A 566 39.13 -15.07 5.27
N GLU A 567 39.36 -16.37 5.03
CA GLU A 567 40.01 -16.83 3.79
C GLU A 567 39.21 -16.43 2.54
N SER A 568 39.88 -15.82 1.55
CA SER A 568 39.35 -15.56 0.21
C SER A 568 38.22 -14.51 0.09
N CYS A 569 37.99 -13.65 1.08
CA CYS A 569 36.89 -12.68 1.03
C CYS A 569 37.10 -11.49 0.09
N CYS A 570 38.31 -10.89 0.11
CA CYS A 570 38.65 -9.76 -0.77
C CYS A 570 39.79 -10.13 -1.71
N LYS A 571 39.50 -10.27 -3.01
CA LYS A 571 40.48 -10.61 -4.06
C LYS A 571 40.85 -9.42 -4.95
N ASP A 572 40.18 -8.29 -4.76
CA ASP A 572 40.32 -7.13 -5.61
C ASP A 572 41.59 -6.32 -5.22
N TRP A 573 42.39 -5.91 -6.21
CA TRP A 573 43.67 -5.20 -6.01
C TRP A 573 43.53 -3.85 -5.27
N HIS A 574 42.35 -3.24 -5.34
CA HIS A 574 42.01 -1.96 -4.70
C HIS A 574 41.46 -2.12 -3.27
N GLY A 575 41.41 -3.34 -2.72
CA GLY A 575 40.86 -3.63 -1.39
C GLY A 575 39.33 -3.55 -1.31
N CYS A 576 38.79 -3.85 -0.12
CA CYS A 576 37.35 -3.89 0.19
C CYS A 576 37.01 -2.95 1.36
N ILE A 577 35.78 -2.41 1.39
CA ILE A 577 35.37 -1.40 2.38
C ILE A 577 35.47 -1.91 3.82
N MET A 578 35.18 -3.20 4.07
CA MET A 578 35.22 -3.80 5.41
C MET A 578 36.61 -4.33 5.81
N ALA A 579 37.68 -3.91 5.14
CA ALA A 579 39.04 -4.14 5.63
C ALA A 579 39.31 -3.27 6.88
N GLN A 580 40.14 -3.77 7.80
CA GLN A 580 40.55 -3.12 9.04
C GLN A 580 41.38 -1.85 8.78
N SER A 581 42.04 -1.76 7.62
CA SER A 581 42.73 -0.56 7.13
C SER A 581 41.89 0.12 6.04
N ILE A 582 41.65 1.42 6.17
CA ILE A 582 40.86 2.24 5.23
C ILE A 582 41.61 2.49 3.91
N VAL A 583 42.93 2.36 3.93
CA VAL A 583 43.80 2.41 2.75
C VAL A 583 44.25 0.99 2.43
N GLY A 584 43.97 0.54 1.19
CA GLY A 584 44.39 -0.77 0.70
C GLY A 584 45.91 -0.88 0.53
N LEU A 585 46.38 -2.04 0.06
CA LEU A 585 47.80 -2.41 -0.07
C LEU A 585 48.66 -1.42 -0.89
N GLU A 586 48.07 -0.60 -1.76
CA GLU A 586 48.77 0.39 -2.62
C GLU A 586 48.35 1.86 -2.35
N ASN A 587 47.86 2.21 -1.16
CA ASN A 587 47.29 3.55 -0.85
C ASN A 587 46.08 3.95 -1.70
N VAL A 588 45.40 2.98 -2.30
CA VAL A 588 44.15 3.18 -3.05
C VAL A 588 42.96 2.91 -2.12
N GLN A 589 41.97 3.80 -2.14
CA GLN A 589 40.76 3.63 -1.32
C GLN A 589 39.81 2.58 -1.96
N PRO A 590 39.32 1.60 -1.18
CA PRO A 590 38.27 0.69 -1.61
C PRO A 590 36.93 1.39 -1.90
N TYR A 591 36.23 0.95 -2.94
CA TYR A 591 34.89 1.45 -3.30
C TYR A 591 33.81 0.37 -3.39
N LYS A 592 34.12 -0.86 -2.97
CA LYS A 592 33.26 -2.04 -3.10
C LYS A 592 33.29 -2.90 -1.83
N PHE A 593 32.14 -3.47 -1.50
CA PHE A 593 32.01 -4.49 -0.45
C PHE A 593 32.46 -5.87 -0.98
N SER A 594 33.06 -6.67 -0.11
CA SER A 594 33.45 -8.04 -0.44
C SER A 594 32.24 -8.96 -0.58
N ASP A 595 32.43 -10.15 -1.17
CA ASP A 595 31.37 -11.15 -1.22
C ASP A 595 31.01 -11.67 0.19
N CYS A 596 31.96 -11.67 1.13
CA CYS A 596 31.71 -12.05 2.52
C CYS A 596 30.86 -10.99 3.24
N SER A 597 31.19 -9.70 3.08
CA SER A 597 30.38 -8.59 3.59
C SER A 597 28.95 -8.64 3.03
N LYS A 598 28.81 -8.97 1.75
CA LYS A 598 27.50 -9.14 1.11
C LYS A 598 26.72 -10.34 1.67
N ASN A 599 27.40 -11.43 2.01
CA ASN A 599 26.76 -12.59 2.63
C ASN A 599 26.33 -12.28 4.07
N ASP A 600 27.17 -11.61 4.86
CA ASP A 600 26.83 -11.14 6.21
C ASP A 600 25.58 -10.24 6.15
N TYR A 601 25.59 -9.25 5.26
CA TYR A 601 24.44 -8.38 5.01
C TYR A 601 23.15 -9.16 4.68
N ILE A 602 23.23 -10.17 3.82
CA ILE A 602 22.06 -11.00 3.46
C ILE A 602 21.62 -11.86 4.64
N ASN A 603 22.54 -12.35 5.47
CA ASN A 603 22.21 -13.14 6.65
C ASN A 603 21.51 -12.30 7.71
N GLU A 604 21.95 -11.07 7.97
CA GLU A 604 21.29 -10.17 8.91
C GLU A 604 19.87 -9.78 8.45
N LEU A 605 19.70 -9.57 7.14
CA LEU A 605 18.36 -9.39 6.55
C LEU A 605 17.46 -10.64 6.69
N ARG A 606 18.04 -11.85 6.72
CA ARG A 606 17.28 -13.10 6.92
C ARG A 606 16.85 -13.30 8.37
N ILE A 607 17.63 -12.78 9.32
CA ILE A 607 17.35 -12.85 10.76
C ILE A 607 16.31 -11.79 11.17
N GLY A 608 16.01 -10.82 10.29
CA GLY A 608 14.98 -9.79 10.49
C GLY A 608 15.51 -8.47 11.04
N GLN A 609 16.83 -8.32 11.22
CA GLN A 609 17.45 -7.12 11.81
C GLN A 609 17.50 -5.90 10.87
N GLY A 610 16.93 -5.96 9.66
CA GLY A 610 16.93 -4.87 8.68
C GLY A 610 15.56 -4.57 8.05
N LEU A 611 14.47 -4.87 8.75
CA LEU A 611 13.10 -4.61 8.28
C LEU A 611 12.80 -3.11 8.07
N CYS A 612 13.40 -2.22 8.89
CA CYS A 612 13.31 -0.76 8.70
C CYS A 612 13.94 -0.28 7.39
N LEU A 613 14.81 -1.09 6.77
CA LEU A 613 15.45 -0.69 5.53
C LEU A 613 14.53 -0.82 4.31
N LEU A 614 13.28 -1.25 4.51
CA LEU A 614 12.30 -1.51 3.45
C LEU A 614 11.31 -0.35 3.24
N ASN A 615 11.20 0.60 4.18
CA ASN A 615 10.42 1.83 3.97
C ASN A 615 11.19 2.84 3.12
N LYS A 616 10.45 3.63 2.34
CA LYS A 616 11.06 4.75 1.59
C LYS A 616 11.24 5.95 2.55
N PRO A 617 12.28 6.79 2.34
CA PRO A 617 12.54 7.95 3.17
C PRO A 617 11.32 8.88 3.31
N ASN A 618 10.92 9.18 4.55
CA ASN A 618 9.75 10.01 4.92
C ASN A 618 8.37 9.35 4.73
N GLU A 619 8.31 8.03 4.60
CA GLU A 619 7.07 7.26 4.75
C GLU A 619 6.77 7.08 6.25
N LEU A 620 5.57 7.42 6.71
CA LEU A 620 5.18 7.24 8.11
C LEU A 620 5.18 5.75 8.45
N VAL A 621 6.15 5.32 9.25
CA VAL A 621 6.21 3.95 9.78
C VAL A 621 5.14 3.81 10.85
N VAL A 622 4.10 3.04 10.56
CA VAL A 622 3.34 2.36 11.62
C VAL A 622 4.25 1.23 12.07
N HIS A 623 4.86 1.34 13.25
CA HIS A 623 5.64 0.24 13.83
C HIS A 623 4.69 -0.96 14.01
N ARG A 624 4.78 -1.93 13.11
CA ARG A 624 4.15 -3.24 13.24
C ARG A 624 5.16 -4.14 13.92
N GLN A 625 4.86 -4.57 15.14
CA GLN A 625 5.78 -5.40 15.93
C GLN A 625 5.48 -6.88 15.72
N CYS A 626 5.53 -7.30 14.46
CA CYS A 626 5.37 -8.69 14.10
C CYS A 626 6.42 -9.56 14.80
N GLY A 627 5.95 -10.60 15.50
CA GLY A 627 6.76 -11.56 16.24
C GLY A 627 6.78 -11.32 17.76
N ASN A 628 5.83 -10.52 18.28
CA ASN A 628 5.66 -10.24 19.71
C ASN A 628 4.64 -11.18 20.38
N GLY A 629 4.02 -12.10 19.62
CA GLY A 629 3.02 -13.04 20.10
C GLY A 629 1.65 -12.41 20.35
N ARG A 630 1.34 -11.25 19.75
CA ARG A 630 0.05 -10.58 19.83
C ARG A 630 -0.42 -10.16 18.44
N LEU A 631 -1.70 -10.35 18.18
CA LEU A 631 -2.30 -9.97 16.90
C LEU A 631 -2.58 -8.45 16.86
N ASP A 632 -1.71 -7.69 16.19
CA ASP A 632 -1.84 -6.23 16.04
C ASP A 632 -2.65 -5.82 14.78
N GLU A 633 -3.09 -4.56 14.71
CA GLU A 633 -3.88 -4.05 13.57
C GLU A 633 -3.11 -4.19 12.23
N GLY A 634 -3.62 -5.07 11.35
CA GLY A 634 -3.05 -5.33 10.03
C GLY A 634 -2.21 -6.61 9.91
N GLU A 635 -2.14 -7.39 10.98
CA GLU A 635 -1.63 -8.77 11.03
C GLU A 635 -2.79 -9.78 10.92
N GLU A 636 -2.51 -10.98 10.40
CA GLU A 636 -3.50 -12.07 10.31
C GLU A 636 -3.17 -13.20 11.30
N CYS A 637 -1.95 -13.25 11.82
CA CYS A 637 -1.50 -14.15 12.88
C CYS A 637 -0.18 -13.62 13.48
N ASP A 638 0.09 -13.89 14.76
CA ASP A 638 1.41 -13.69 15.36
C ASP A 638 1.69 -14.86 16.30
N CYS A 639 2.78 -15.57 16.04
CA CYS A 639 3.17 -16.82 16.69
C CYS A 639 4.40 -16.65 17.59
N GLY A 640 4.76 -15.41 17.93
CA GLY A 640 5.95 -15.07 18.70
C GLY A 640 7.21 -15.02 17.84
N THR A 641 8.36 -15.28 18.45
CA THR A 641 9.64 -15.11 17.75
C THR A 641 9.80 -16.11 16.60
N ILE A 642 10.64 -15.77 15.61
CA ILE A 642 10.85 -16.58 14.40
C ILE A 642 11.25 -18.03 14.75
N ALA A 643 12.08 -18.23 15.78
CA ALA A 643 12.55 -19.55 16.19
C ALA A 643 11.45 -20.40 16.87
N GLU A 644 10.55 -19.76 17.61
CA GLU A 644 9.45 -20.44 18.32
C GLU A 644 8.31 -20.78 17.35
N CYS A 645 7.97 -19.84 16.46
CA CYS A 645 6.85 -19.96 15.53
C CYS A 645 7.00 -21.13 14.55
N GLN A 646 8.21 -21.37 14.02
CA GLN A 646 8.46 -22.44 13.04
C GLN A 646 8.12 -23.84 13.57
N ASN A 647 8.15 -24.03 14.90
CA ASN A 647 7.85 -25.31 15.54
C ASN A 647 6.44 -25.35 16.17
N LEU A 648 5.93 -24.23 16.68
CA LEU A 648 4.62 -24.16 17.33
C LEU A 648 3.45 -24.00 16.35
N ASN A 649 3.62 -23.20 15.30
CA ASN A 649 2.49 -22.78 14.46
C ASN A 649 2.88 -22.73 12.97
N PRO A 650 2.84 -23.87 12.25
CA PRO A 650 3.18 -23.93 10.83
C PRO A 650 2.17 -23.16 9.93
N CYS A 651 1.08 -22.67 10.52
CA CYS A 651 0.03 -21.95 9.83
C CYS A 651 0.32 -20.45 9.72
N CYS A 652 1.26 -19.92 10.52
CA CYS A 652 1.64 -18.52 10.54
C CYS A 652 3.03 -18.31 9.95
N ASP A 653 3.19 -17.29 9.10
CA ASP A 653 4.50 -16.88 8.59
C ASP A 653 5.15 -15.89 9.58
N PRO A 654 6.21 -16.30 10.31
CA PRO A 654 6.81 -15.48 11.36
C PRO A 654 7.49 -14.21 10.86
N PHE A 655 7.71 -14.07 9.55
CA PHE A 655 8.34 -12.87 8.99
C PHE A 655 7.33 -11.80 8.60
N THR A 656 6.07 -12.19 8.40
CA THR A 656 5.05 -11.30 7.84
C THR A 656 3.81 -11.18 8.71
N CYS A 657 3.69 -12.00 9.76
CA CYS A 657 2.52 -12.08 10.62
C CYS A 657 1.23 -12.26 9.82
N ARG A 658 1.34 -13.15 8.81
CA ARG A 658 0.27 -13.52 7.89
C ARG A 658 0.14 -15.01 7.77
N LEU A 659 -1.06 -15.47 7.42
CA LEU A 659 -1.33 -16.89 7.25
C LEU A 659 -0.50 -17.47 6.09
N THR A 660 -0.02 -18.70 6.27
CA THR A 660 0.63 -19.44 5.19
C THR A 660 -0.37 -19.80 4.10
N LYS A 661 0.10 -20.06 2.88
CA LYS A 661 -0.74 -20.19 1.67
C LYS A 661 -1.87 -21.22 1.73
N GLU A 662 -1.75 -22.20 2.61
CA GLU A 662 -2.70 -23.30 2.78
C GLU A 662 -3.51 -23.14 4.07
N ALA A 663 -3.20 -22.14 4.89
CA ALA A 663 -3.84 -21.86 6.16
C ALA A 663 -5.06 -20.93 5.99
N GLN A 664 -6.19 -21.33 6.55
CA GLN A 664 -7.39 -20.51 6.73
C GLN A 664 -7.43 -19.85 8.11
N CYS A 665 -6.66 -20.39 9.06
CA CYS A 665 -6.49 -19.90 10.41
C CYS A 665 -5.11 -20.32 10.91
N ALA A 666 -4.60 -19.63 11.92
CA ALA A 666 -3.37 -20.03 12.60
C ALA A 666 -3.60 -20.37 14.08
N GLU A 667 -4.54 -19.71 14.73
CA GLU A 667 -4.76 -19.85 16.16
C GLU A 667 -6.27 -19.87 16.48
N GLY A 668 -6.60 -20.35 17.68
CA GLY A 668 -7.96 -20.39 18.23
C GLY A 668 -8.58 -21.79 18.26
N GLU A 669 -9.59 -21.96 19.12
CA GLU A 669 -10.27 -23.23 19.39
C GLU A 669 -11.06 -23.78 18.17
N CYS A 670 -11.39 -22.90 17.22
CA CYS A 670 -12.00 -23.23 15.93
C CYS A 670 -11.00 -23.44 14.80
N CYS A 671 -9.70 -23.46 15.10
CA CYS A 671 -8.64 -23.78 14.14
C CYS A 671 -8.09 -25.19 14.37
N GLU A 672 -8.08 -26.01 13.33
CA GLU A 672 -7.49 -27.35 13.39
C GLU A 672 -6.62 -27.58 12.16
N ARG A 673 -5.32 -27.84 12.37
CA ARG A 673 -4.34 -28.08 11.30
C ARG A 673 -4.39 -27.01 10.20
N CYS A 674 -4.40 -25.75 10.61
CA CYS A 674 -4.50 -24.59 9.73
C CYS A 674 -5.81 -24.47 8.95
N GLN A 675 -6.84 -25.27 9.24
CA GLN A 675 -8.16 -25.20 8.60
C GLN A 675 -9.22 -24.79 9.62
N LEU A 676 -10.23 -24.07 9.14
CA LEU A 676 -11.38 -23.71 9.97
C LEU A 676 -12.23 -24.95 10.25
N LYS A 677 -12.59 -25.16 11.52
CA LYS A 677 -13.57 -26.18 11.90
C LYS A 677 -14.92 -25.89 11.24
N PRO A 678 -15.67 -26.91 10.81
CA PRO A 678 -16.97 -26.72 10.19
C PRO A 678 -17.97 -26.06 11.14
N ARG A 679 -18.97 -25.39 10.56
CA ARG A 679 -20.00 -24.70 11.33
C ARG A 679 -20.77 -25.68 12.24
N GLY A 680 -20.97 -25.31 13.50
CA GLY A 680 -21.73 -26.10 14.47
C GLY A 680 -20.90 -27.00 15.39
N ILE A 681 -19.57 -27.02 15.24
CA ILE A 681 -18.69 -27.69 16.21
C ILE A 681 -18.58 -26.84 17.47
N VAL A 682 -18.87 -27.42 18.64
CA VAL A 682 -18.72 -26.74 19.93
C VAL A 682 -17.24 -26.41 20.16
N CYS A 683 -16.92 -25.13 20.34
CA CYS A 683 -15.59 -24.67 20.73
C CYS A 683 -15.50 -24.40 22.23
N ARG A 684 -16.60 -23.92 22.84
CA ARG A 684 -16.71 -23.72 24.28
C ARG A 684 -18.00 -24.32 24.81
N GLU A 685 -17.88 -25.15 25.84
CA GLU A 685 -19.02 -25.73 26.53
C GLU A 685 -19.66 -24.70 27.49
N SER A 686 -20.98 -24.80 27.66
CA SER A 686 -21.71 -24.05 28.67
C SER A 686 -21.25 -24.46 30.07
N ARG A 687 -20.89 -23.49 30.91
CA ARG A 687 -20.40 -23.72 32.27
C ARG A 687 -21.51 -23.92 33.29
N ASN A 688 -22.71 -23.38 33.02
CA ASN A 688 -23.86 -23.41 33.90
C ASN A 688 -25.13 -23.06 33.11
N GLU A 689 -26.30 -23.19 33.74
CA GLU A 689 -27.59 -22.95 33.05
C GLU A 689 -27.78 -21.53 32.48
N CYS A 690 -27.07 -20.52 33.01
CA CYS A 690 -27.08 -19.14 32.52
C CYS A 690 -26.10 -18.86 31.37
N ASP A 691 -25.23 -19.82 31.08
CA ASP A 691 -24.18 -19.73 30.08
C ASP A 691 -24.59 -20.53 28.83
N LEU A 692 -24.31 -20.03 27.64
CA LEU A 692 -24.62 -20.77 26.40
C LEU A 692 -23.36 -21.47 25.88
N GLU A 693 -23.56 -22.49 25.04
CA GLU A 693 -22.45 -23.13 24.33
C GLU A 693 -22.16 -22.34 23.04
N GLU A 694 -20.89 -22.10 22.73
CA GLU A 694 -20.49 -21.49 21.46
C GLU A 694 -20.06 -22.56 20.48
N THR A 695 -20.56 -22.39 19.26
CA THR A 695 -20.18 -23.22 18.14
C THR A 695 -19.39 -22.43 17.12
N CYS A 696 -18.38 -23.06 16.55
CA CYS A 696 -17.60 -22.51 15.45
C CYS A 696 -18.54 -22.08 14.33
N THR A 697 -18.32 -20.87 13.82
CA THR A 697 -19.12 -20.30 12.72
C THR A 697 -18.71 -20.86 11.35
N GLY A 698 -17.52 -21.47 11.26
CA GLY A 698 -16.88 -21.87 10.00
C GLY A 698 -16.24 -20.72 9.23
N LEU A 699 -16.16 -19.52 9.84
CA LEU A 699 -15.64 -18.29 9.20
C LEU A 699 -14.42 -17.71 9.93
N SER A 700 -14.15 -18.13 11.17
CA SER A 700 -13.05 -17.63 12.00
C SER A 700 -12.40 -18.76 12.79
N GLY A 701 -11.07 -18.66 13.01
CA GLY A 701 -10.30 -19.62 13.81
C GLY A 701 -10.54 -19.46 15.31
N SER A 702 -10.98 -18.28 15.74
CA SER A 702 -11.38 -18.02 17.13
C SER A 702 -12.80 -18.51 17.40
N CYS A 703 -13.04 -19.00 18.61
CA CYS A 703 -14.40 -19.25 19.09
C CYS A 703 -15.17 -17.91 19.13
N PRO A 704 -16.47 -17.88 18.79
CA PRO A 704 -17.28 -16.69 18.93
C PRO A 704 -17.21 -16.09 20.33
N VAL A 705 -17.58 -14.80 20.43
CA VAL A 705 -17.65 -14.12 21.72
C VAL A 705 -18.64 -14.84 22.63
N ASP A 706 -18.23 -15.00 23.88
CA ASP A 706 -19.03 -15.61 24.96
C ASP A 706 -20.43 -14.98 25.00
N SER A 707 -21.42 -15.83 24.78
CA SER A 707 -22.83 -15.51 24.73
C SER A 707 -23.54 -16.21 25.90
N TYR A 708 -24.41 -15.49 26.57
CA TYR A 708 -25.09 -16.00 27.75
C TYR A 708 -26.56 -15.58 27.80
N ARG A 709 -27.34 -16.29 28.62
CA ARG A 709 -28.76 -15.97 28.85
C ARG A 709 -28.91 -14.57 29.43
N LYS A 710 -30.02 -13.92 29.12
CA LYS A 710 -30.26 -12.55 29.56
C LYS A 710 -30.21 -12.39 31.07
N ASN A 711 -29.74 -11.21 31.47
CA ASN A 711 -29.76 -10.82 32.86
C ASN A 711 -31.20 -10.80 33.39
N GLY A 712 -31.43 -11.43 34.53
CA GLY A 712 -32.75 -11.54 35.15
C GLY A 712 -33.52 -12.84 34.86
N GLU A 713 -33.01 -13.73 34.01
CA GLU A 713 -33.61 -15.07 33.89
C GLU A 713 -33.45 -15.86 35.20
N PRO A 714 -34.51 -16.53 35.70
CA PRO A 714 -34.41 -17.29 36.94
C PRO A 714 -33.52 -18.52 36.75
N CYS A 715 -32.61 -18.73 37.70
CA CYS A 715 -31.68 -19.86 37.70
C CYS A 715 -31.68 -20.55 39.07
N GLU A 716 -31.13 -21.76 39.12
CA GLU A 716 -31.02 -22.64 40.29
C GLU A 716 -32.40 -22.88 40.94
N SER A 717 -33.39 -23.28 40.13
CA SER A 717 -34.79 -23.43 40.57
C SER A 717 -35.40 -22.14 41.15
N SER A 718 -35.12 -20.98 40.52
CA SER A 718 -35.59 -19.64 40.95
C SER A 718 -35.01 -19.13 42.27
N LYS A 719 -33.86 -19.67 42.70
CA LYS A 719 -33.11 -19.14 43.87
C LYS A 719 -32.19 -17.97 43.51
N GLY A 720 -31.88 -17.81 42.23
CA GLY A 720 -31.03 -16.76 41.71
C GLY A 720 -31.53 -16.21 40.38
N TYR A 721 -30.79 -15.23 39.87
CA TYR A 721 -30.99 -14.68 38.55
C TYR A 721 -29.70 -14.78 37.75
N CYS A 722 -29.80 -15.10 36.46
CA CYS A 722 -28.69 -15.01 35.55
C CYS A 722 -28.17 -13.58 35.53
N PHE A 723 -26.87 -13.42 35.69
CA PHE A 723 -26.20 -12.13 35.65
C PHE A 723 -24.82 -12.31 35.03
N ALA A 724 -24.60 -11.70 33.86
CA ALA A 724 -23.35 -11.81 33.09
C ALA A 724 -22.90 -13.28 32.88
N GLY A 725 -23.84 -14.17 32.54
CA GLY A 725 -23.58 -15.58 32.24
C GLY A 725 -23.28 -16.49 33.44
N GLN A 726 -23.41 -15.97 34.66
CA GLN A 726 -23.37 -16.79 35.87
C GLN A 726 -24.74 -16.83 36.53
N CYS A 727 -24.98 -17.89 37.30
CA CYS A 727 -26.03 -17.94 38.33
C CYS A 727 -25.40 -17.68 39.71
N PRO A 728 -25.14 -16.42 40.09
CA PRO A 728 -24.55 -16.10 41.37
C PRO A 728 -25.57 -16.30 42.50
N THR A 729 -25.36 -17.32 43.33
CA THR A 729 -26.08 -17.50 44.60
C THR A 729 -25.09 -17.55 45.76
N LEU A 730 -25.54 -17.17 46.96
CA LEU A 730 -24.72 -17.28 48.16
C LEU A 730 -24.31 -18.74 48.42
N SER A 731 -25.23 -19.68 48.20
CA SER A 731 -24.96 -21.11 48.37
C SER A 731 -23.89 -21.60 47.41
N ASN A 732 -23.98 -21.28 46.11
CA ASN A 732 -22.98 -21.69 45.12
C ASN A 732 -21.58 -21.13 45.43
N GLN A 733 -21.49 -19.86 45.83
CA GLN A 733 -20.22 -19.26 46.26
C GLN A 733 -19.66 -19.94 47.52
N CYS A 734 -20.51 -20.24 48.49
CA CYS A 734 -20.11 -20.92 49.72
C CYS A 734 -19.72 -22.39 49.50
N GLU A 735 -20.36 -23.09 48.58
CA GLU A 735 -20.04 -24.47 48.21
C GLU A 735 -18.70 -24.57 47.49
N THR A 736 -18.40 -23.59 46.62
CA THR A 736 -17.09 -23.48 45.96
C THR A 736 -15.94 -23.35 46.97
N ILE A 737 -16.15 -22.62 48.06
CA ILE A 737 -15.10 -22.33 49.05
C ILE A 737 -15.04 -23.41 50.14
N TRP A 738 -16.18 -23.88 50.63
CA TRP A 738 -16.27 -24.75 51.82
C TRP A 738 -16.67 -26.19 51.51
N GLY A 739 -16.80 -26.54 50.23
CA GLY A 739 -17.19 -27.87 49.78
C GLY A 739 -18.69 -28.11 49.83
N THR A 740 -19.08 -29.31 49.37
CA THR A 740 -20.47 -29.70 49.18
C THR A 740 -21.29 -29.64 50.47
N GLY A 741 -22.52 -29.12 50.37
CA GLY A 741 -23.43 -28.95 51.52
C GLY A 741 -23.19 -27.68 52.36
N SER A 742 -22.34 -26.76 51.88
CA SER A 742 -22.25 -25.39 52.41
C SER A 742 -23.37 -24.50 51.87
N ASN A 743 -23.79 -23.49 52.64
CA ASN A 743 -24.82 -22.53 52.23
C ASN A 743 -24.45 -21.10 52.66
N GLY A 744 -25.11 -20.10 52.08
CA GLY A 744 -25.06 -18.73 52.59
C GLY A 744 -25.48 -18.66 54.05
N ALA A 745 -24.76 -17.88 54.86
CA ALA A 745 -25.08 -17.69 56.26
C ALA A 745 -26.38 -16.91 56.47
N ASP A 746 -26.96 -17.03 57.66
CA ASP A 746 -28.10 -16.20 58.07
C ASP A 746 -27.73 -14.69 58.10
N LYS A 747 -28.74 -13.81 57.97
CA LYS A 747 -28.55 -12.34 57.87
C LYS A 747 -27.75 -11.79 59.06
N GLU A 748 -27.92 -12.40 60.23
CA GLU A 748 -27.26 -12.04 61.48
C GLU A 748 -25.74 -12.10 61.37
N CYS A 749 -25.18 -13.04 60.60
CA CYS A 749 -23.75 -13.08 60.33
C CYS A 749 -23.31 -11.86 59.51
N PHE A 750 -24.04 -11.53 58.44
CA PHE A 750 -23.75 -10.35 57.61
C PHE A 750 -23.85 -9.05 58.43
N ASP A 751 -24.92 -8.88 59.20
CA ASP A 751 -25.12 -7.68 60.03
C ASP A 751 -24.02 -7.50 61.07
N GLN A 752 -23.57 -8.58 61.71
CA GLN A 752 -22.59 -8.54 62.79
C GLN A 752 -21.16 -8.26 62.33
N PHE A 753 -20.80 -8.66 61.10
CA PHE A 753 -19.44 -8.53 60.59
C PHE A 753 -19.30 -7.42 59.55
N ASN A 754 -20.20 -7.31 58.57
CA ASN A 754 -20.03 -6.40 57.45
C ASN A 754 -20.24 -4.92 57.82
N THR A 755 -20.97 -4.63 58.90
CA THR A 755 -21.13 -3.26 59.45
C THR A 755 -19.87 -2.75 60.17
N LYS A 756 -18.91 -3.62 60.49
CA LYS A 756 -17.70 -3.26 61.24
C LYS A 756 -16.59 -2.69 60.38
N GLY A 757 -16.51 -3.02 59.09
CA GLY A 757 -15.48 -2.54 58.18
C GLY A 757 -14.10 -3.00 58.63
N SER A 758 -13.93 -4.32 58.74
CA SER A 758 -12.71 -4.97 59.21
C SER A 758 -12.32 -6.11 58.29
N VAL A 759 -11.18 -6.74 58.53
CA VAL A 759 -10.72 -7.93 57.81
C VAL A 759 -11.75 -9.07 57.83
N THR A 760 -12.59 -9.15 58.87
CA THR A 760 -13.63 -10.20 59.02
C THR A 760 -14.96 -9.88 58.35
N GLY A 761 -15.15 -8.65 57.84
CA GLY A 761 -16.38 -8.21 57.21
C GLY A 761 -16.35 -6.73 56.80
N HIS A 762 -16.57 -6.47 55.52
CA HIS A 762 -16.48 -5.15 54.90
C HIS A 762 -17.21 -5.07 53.54
N CYS A 763 -17.44 -3.86 53.03
CA CYS A 763 -17.99 -3.60 51.68
C CYS A 763 -16.88 -3.12 50.73
N GLY A 764 -15.83 -3.93 50.57
CA GLY A 764 -14.65 -3.56 49.77
C GLY A 764 -13.64 -2.68 50.52
N LYS A 765 -12.70 -2.09 49.77
CA LYS A 765 -11.64 -1.22 50.27
C LYS A 765 -11.71 0.15 49.58
N ASP A 766 -11.33 1.21 50.28
CA ASP A 766 -11.19 2.54 49.70
C ASP A 766 -9.89 2.67 48.87
N ASN A 767 -9.72 3.81 48.18
CA ASN A 767 -8.53 4.12 47.37
C ASN A 767 -7.22 4.16 48.19
N THR A 768 -7.30 4.14 49.52
CA THR A 768 -6.16 4.13 50.43
C THR A 768 -5.89 2.75 51.03
N GLY A 769 -6.68 1.74 50.64
CA GLY A 769 -6.56 0.35 51.08
C GLY A 769 -7.27 0.02 52.40
N ASN A 770 -8.05 0.95 52.98
CA ASN A 770 -8.78 0.71 54.22
C ASN A 770 -10.14 0.03 53.96
N PHE A 771 -10.56 -0.84 54.88
CA PHE A 771 -11.82 -1.57 54.78
C PHE A 771 -13.04 -0.66 55.00
N MET A 772 -13.98 -0.68 54.06
CA MET A 772 -15.21 0.11 54.14
C MET A 772 -16.29 -0.63 54.96
N LYS A 773 -16.98 0.11 55.82
CA LYS A 773 -18.16 -0.40 56.54
C LYS A 773 -19.35 -0.49 55.57
N CYS A 774 -20.13 -1.55 55.65
CA CYS A 774 -21.38 -1.64 54.90
C CYS A 774 -22.51 -0.89 55.61
N ASP A 775 -23.32 -0.19 54.82
CA ASP A 775 -24.63 0.29 55.26
C ASP A 775 -25.59 -0.88 55.53
N THR A 776 -26.59 -0.68 56.39
CA THR A 776 -27.55 -1.72 56.80
C THR A 776 -28.31 -2.36 55.64
N GLU A 777 -28.51 -1.62 54.55
CA GLU A 777 -29.18 -2.10 53.33
C GLU A 777 -28.23 -2.92 52.44
N ASN A 778 -26.92 -2.69 52.55
CA ASN A 778 -25.88 -3.28 51.71
C ASN A 778 -25.12 -4.43 52.39
N VAL A 779 -25.41 -4.73 53.65
CA VAL A 779 -24.75 -5.77 54.45
C VAL A 779 -24.66 -7.14 53.76
N ARG A 780 -25.67 -7.51 52.96
CA ARG A 780 -25.70 -8.77 52.21
C ARG A 780 -24.82 -8.79 50.95
N CYS A 781 -24.25 -7.65 50.56
CA CYS A 781 -23.40 -7.49 49.38
C CYS A 781 -21.92 -7.24 49.72
N GLY A 782 -21.57 -7.22 51.01
CA GLY A 782 -20.20 -7.08 51.49
C GLY A 782 -19.41 -8.39 51.44
N SER A 783 -18.60 -8.65 52.48
CA SER A 783 -17.88 -9.92 52.62
C SER A 783 -18.83 -11.10 52.69
N LEU A 784 -18.49 -12.16 51.96
CA LEU A 784 -19.28 -13.38 51.88
C LEU A 784 -19.25 -14.11 53.22
N GLN A 785 -20.43 -14.39 53.77
CA GLN A 785 -20.62 -15.16 54.99
C GLN A 785 -21.29 -16.49 54.66
N CYS A 786 -20.69 -17.59 55.10
CA CYS A 786 -21.12 -18.96 54.83
C CYS A 786 -21.40 -19.72 56.13
N GLN A 787 -22.22 -20.76 56.05
CA GLN A 787 -22.53 -21.69 57.13
C GLN A 787 -22.54 -23.13 56.61
N SER A 788 -22.38 -24.11 57.51
CA SER A 788 -22.30 -25.54 57.14
C SER A 788 -21.09 -25.85 56.24
N GLY A 789 -21.03 -27.04 55.62
CA GLY A 789 -19.87 -27.50 54.84
C GLY A 789 -18.64 -27.85 55.69
N ASN A 790 -17.48 -27.92 55.04
CA ASN A 790 -16.21 -28.29 55.69
C ASN A 790 -15.74 -27.26 56.71
N ARG A 791 -14.88 -27.70 57.64
CA ARG A 791 -14.30 -26.82 58.67
C ARG A 791 -13.25 -25.85 58.10
N PHE A 792 -12.59 -26.27 57.03
CA PHE A 792 -11.54 -25.53 56.33
C PHE A 792 -11.97 -25.34 54.87
N PRO A 793 -11.51 -24.28 54.19
CA PRO A 793 -11.77 -24.11 52.76
C PRO A 793 -11.21 -25.29 51.95
N VAL A 794 -11.91 -25.71 50.90
CA VAL A 794 -11.44 -26.77 49.98
C VAL A 794 -10.50 -26.24 48.90
N VAL A 795 -10.37 -24.92 48.79
CA VAL A 795 -9.55 -24.24 47.79
C VAL A 795 -8.08 -24.21 48.25
N PRO A 796 -7.13 -24.77 47.49
CA PRO A 796 -5.71 -24.80 47.86
C PRO A 796 -5.13 -23.40 48.12
N GLY A 797 -4.41 -23.23 49.24
CA GLY A 797 -3.75 -21.97 49.60
C GLY A 797 -4.59 -20.99 50.43
N MET A 798 -5.87 -21.29 50.67
CA MET A 798 -6.73 -20.49 51.57
C MET A 798 -6.65 -20.89 53.05
N ASP A 799 -5.80 -21.86 53.39
CA ASP A 799 -5.71 -22.43 54.74
C ASP A 799 -5.31 -21.41 55.82
N GLU A 800 -4.68 -20.29 55.45
CA GLU A 800 -4.26 -19.23 56.38
C GLU A 800 -5.16 -17.98 56.36
N TYR A 801 -6.16 -17.92 55.47
CA TYR A 801 -6.92 -16.69 55.14
C TYR A 801 -8.42 -16.79 55.43
N TYR A 802 -8.82 -17.71 56.32
CA TYR A 802 -10.22 -17.92 56.68
C TYR A 802 -10.49 -17.59 58.15
N THR A 803 -11.74 -17.27 58.45
CA THR A 803 -12.23 -17.04 59.80
C THR A 803 -13.52 -17.83 60.01
N ARG A 804 -13.63 -18.51 61.14
CA ARG A 804 -14.84 -19.17 61.59
C ARG A 804 -15.21 -18.67 62.97
N THR A 805 -16.40 -18.10 63.11
CA THR A 805 -16.91 -17.56 64.37
C THR A 805 -18.31 -18.07 64.62
N VAL A 806 -18.57 -18.58 65.82
CA VAL A 806 -19.93 -18.90 66.26
C VAL A 806 -20.44 -17.73 67.10
N ILE A 807 -21.58 -17.16 66.70
CA ILE A 807 -22.23 -16.07 67.44
C ILE A 807 -23.56 -16.55 68.01
N THR A 808 -23.91 -16.10 69.21
CA THR A 808 -25.18 -16.42 69.85
C THR A 808 -26.04 -15.17 69.94
N ILE A 809 -27.17 -15.14 69.24
CA ILE A 809 -28.11 -14.02 69.26
C ILE A 809 -29.45 -14.56 69.75
N LYS A 810 -29.98 -13.97 70.84
CA LYS A 810 -31.28 -14.35 71.45
C LYS A 810 -31.41 -15.86 71.73
N GLY A 811 -30.31 -16.53 72.10
CA GLY A 811 -30.28 -17.95 72.43
C GLY A 811 -30.19 -18.91 71.24
N LYS A 812 -30.15 -18.40 69.99
CA LYS A 812 -29.83 -19.19 68.79
C LYS A 812 -28.36 -19.01 68.41
N GLU A 813 -27.66 -20.11 68.16
CA GLU A 813 -26.28 -20.11 67.67
C GLU A 813 -26.24 -20.04 66.15
N TYR A 814 -25.32 -19.24 65.61
CA TYR A 814 -25.08 -19.04 64.19
C TYR A 814 -23.60 -19.30 63.90
N ASP A 815 -23.29 -20.18 62.94
CA ASP A 815 -21.93 -20.49 62.49
C ASP A 815 -21.58 -19.61 61.27
N CYS A 816 -20.77 -18.58 61.49
CA CYS A 816 -20.37 -17.61 60.46
C CYS A 816 -18.94 -17.91 60.00
N LYS A 817 -18.78 -18.27 58.73
CA LYS A 817 -17.49 -18.54 58.10
C LYS A 817 -17.23 -17.52 56.98
N ALA A 818 -16.05 -16.94 56.95
CA ALA A 818 -15.63 -15.98 55.93
C ALA A 818 -14.17 -16.24 55.50
N THR A 819 -13.79 -15.74 54.33
CA THR A 819 -12.40 -15.77 53.84
C THR A 819 -12.04 -14.40 53.28
N THR A 820 -10.78 -13.98 53.46
CA THR A 820 -10.27 -12.72 52.90
C THR A 820 -9.82 -12.86 51.45
N GLY A 821 -9.80 -14.09 50.91
CA GLY A 821 -9.26 -14.38 49.57
C GLY A 821 -7.72 -14.43 49.52
N LEU A 822 -7.19 -14.78 48.35
CA LEU A 822 -5.74 -14.82 48.05
C LEU A 822 -5.21 -13.46 47.53
N PRO A 823 -3.89 -13.17 47.61
CA PRO A 823 -3.29 -11.94 47.07
C PRO A 823 -3.57 -11.71 45.57
N GLU A 824 -3.54 -10.43 45.16
CA GLU A 824 -4.10 -9.80 43.94
C GLU A 824 -3.68 -10.32 42.54
N HIS A 825 -2.98 -11.45 42.43
CA HIS A 825 -2.47 -11.97 41.14
C HIS A 825 -2.98 -13.36 40.75
N SER A 826 -4.17 -13.75 41.22
CA SER A 826 -4.88 -14.93 40.71
C SER A 826 -6.33 -14.58 40.37
N GLU A 827 -6.90 -15.17 39.31
CA GLU A 827 -8.35 -15.08 38.99
C GLU A 827 -9.25 -15.57 40.15
N ILE A 828 -8.65 -16.28 41.11
CA ILE A 828 -9.25 -16.82 42.34
C ILE A 828 -9.33 -15.76 43.46
N GLY A 829 -8.71 -14.58 43.28
CA GLY A 829 -8.53 -13.54 44.31
C GLY A 829 -9.80 -12.83 44.80
N ARG A 830 -10.97 -13.02 44.16
CA ARG A 830 -12.23 -12.35 44.53
C ARG A 830 -13.24 -13.21 45.32
N LEU A 831 -12.86 -14.40 45.78
CA LEU A 831 -13.78 -15.31 46.47
C LEU A 831 -14.25 -14.85 47.87
N GLY A 832 -13.68 -13.79 48.44
CA GLY A 832 -14.04 -13.29 49.78
C GLY A 832 -15.23 -12.32 49.86
N LEU A 833 -15.70 -11.81 48.72
CA LEU A 833 -16.83 -10.87 48.63
C LEU A 833 -18.01 -11.52 47.90
N VAL A 834 -19.22 -11.06 48.21
CA VAL A 834 -20.43 -11.47 47.48
C VAL A 834 -20.34 -10.98 46.03
N ARG A 835 -20.47 -11.90 45.07
CA ARG A 835 -20.44 -11.57 43.63
C ARG A 835 -21.62 -10.69 43.21
N ASP A 836 -21.37 -9.87 42.21
CA ASP A 836 -22.42 -9.10 41.56
C ASP A 836 -23.47 -10.02 40.92
N GLY A 837 -24.73 -9.58 40.90
CA GLY A 837 -25.89 -10.36 40.50
C GLY A 837 -26.49 -11.24 41.61
N THR A 838 -25.79 -11.44 42.73
CA THR A 838 -26.32 -12.27 43.83
C THR A 838 -27.58 -11.65 44.44
N PRO A 839 -28.68 -12.40 44.63
CA PRO A 839 -29.87 -11.88 45.27
C PRO A 839 -29.61 -11.43 46.72
N CYS A 840 -29.96 -10.20 47.04
CA CYS A 840 -29.87 -9.63 48.39
C CYS A 840 -31.24 -9.36 49.03
N GLY A 841 -32.33 -9.47 48.26
CA GLY A 841 -33.72 -9.34 48.68
C GLY A 841 -34.68 -9.58 47.51
N ASP A 842 -35.98 -9.36 47.73
CA ASP A 842 -37.00 -9.56 46.69
C ASP A 842 -36.83 -8.54 45.56
N ASN A 843 -36.57 -9.02 44.33
CA ASN A 843 -36.21 -8.19 43.17
C ASN A 843 -34.96 -7.29 43.39
N LEU A 844 -34.08 -7.65 44.34
CA LEU A 844 -32.85 -6.93 44.63
C LEU A 844 -31.62 -7.81 44.42
N ILE A 845 -30.59 -7.26 43.78
CA ILE A 845 -29.31 -7.91 43.52
C ILE A 845 -28.14 -7.05 44.01
N CYS A 846 -27.03 -7.70 44.33
CA CYS A 846 -25.78 -7.04 44.64
C CYS A 846 -25.11 -6.54 43.36
N VAL A 847 -24.72 -5.26 43.33
CA VAL A 847 -23.88 -4.70 42.27
C VAL A 847 -22.89 -3.74 42.93
N ASN A 848 -21.58 -3.94 42.70
CA ASN A 848 -20.52 -3.13 43.27
C ASN A 848 -20.65 -2.98 44.81
N GLN A 849 -20.91 -4.10 45.50
CA GLN A 849 -21.13 -4.20 46.94
C GLN A 849 -22.34 -3.41 47.48
N THR A 850 -23.28 -3.03 46.61
CA THR A 850 -24.54 -2.37 46.99
C THR A 850 -25.75 -3.21 46.61
N CYS A 851 -26.77 -3.26 47.47
CA CYS A 851 -28.01 -3.99 47.22
C CYS A 851 -28.98 -3.09 46.47
N THR A 852 -29.26 -3.39 45.21
CA THR A 852 -30.01 -2.52 44.30
C THR A 852 -31.08 -3.29 43.55
N SER A 853 -32.03 -2.58 42.94
CA SER A 853 -33.07 -3.18 42.12
C SER A 853 -32.50 -3.92 40.91
N ILE A 854 -33.04 -5.10 40.60
CA ILE A 854 -32.68 -5.85 39.38
C ILE A 854 -33.22 -5.20 38.10
N PHE A 855 -34.33 -4.45 38.17
CA PHE A 855 -35.03 -3.91 36.99
C PHE A 855 -34.16 -3.14 35.99
N PRO A 856 -33.20 -2.28 36.39
CA PRO A 856 -32.32 -1.58 35.45
C PRO A 856 -31.39 -2.52 34.66
N TYR A 857 -31.17 -3.72 35.17
CA TYR A 857 -30.27 -4.72 34.60
C TYR A 857 -31.01 -5.81 33.82
N ILE A 858 -32.35 -5.83 33.87
CA ILE A 858 -33.16 -6.74 33.07
C ILE A 858 -33.19 -6.23 31.63
N ASP A 859 -32.79 -7.09 30.69
CA ASP A 859 -32.94 -6.79 29.27
C ASP A 859 -34.38 -7.08 28.82
N HIS A 860 -35.15 -6.03 28.56
CA HIS A 860 -36.54 -6.11 28.12
C HIS A 860 -36.72 -6.36 26.61
N THR A 861 -35.64 -6.55 25.84
CA THR A 861 -35.76 -6.85 24.41
C THR A 861 -36.47 -8.18 24.19
N ARG A 862 -37.49 -8.21 23.33
CA ARG A 862 -38.27 -9.42 23.02
C ARG A 862 -37.89 -9.96 21.65
N CYS A 863 -37.82 -11.27 21.54
CA CYS A 863 -37.61 -11.97 20.28
C CYS A 863 -38.88 -11.94 19.42
N PRO A 864 -38.79 -12.00 18.07
CA PRO A 864 -39.96 -12.17 17.22
C PRO A 864 -40.79 -13.39 17.65
N THR A 865 -42.11 -13.19 17.78
CA THR A 865 -43.04 -14.25 18.15
C THR A 865 -43.62 -14.95 16.93
N ASP A 866 -43.96 -16.22 17.08
CA ASP A 866 -44.76 -16.93 16.06
C ASP A 866 -46.24 -16.51 16.11
N HIS A 867 -47.06 -17.07 15.22
CA HIS A 867 -48.51 -16.83 15.20
C HIS A 867 -49.24 -17.22 16.50
N ASN A 868 -48.60 -18.01 17.36
CA ASN A 868 -49.12 -18.46 18.66
C ASN A 868 -48.55 -17.64 19.83
N ASN A 869 -47.86 -16.54 19.55
CA ASN A 869 -47.25 -15.66 20.53
C ASN A 869 -46.08 -16.28 21.33
N ASN A 870 -45.46 -17.35 20.81
CA ASN A 870 -44.28 -17.96 21.42
C ASN A 870 -43.03 -17.14 21.06
N GLU A 871 -42.33 -16.62 22.06
CA GLU A 871 -41.05 -15.94 21.86
C GLU A 871 -40.02 -16.89 21.22
N CYS A 872 -39.28 -16.38 20.22
CA CYS A 872 -38.35 -17.17 19.41
C CYS A 872 -38.96 -18.44 18.80
N SER A 873 -40.27 -18.43 18.54
CA SER A 873 -41.01 -19.59 18.00
C SER A 873 -40.82 -20.88 18.82
N ALA A 874 -40.49 -20.76 20.12
CA ALA A 874 -40.11 -21.87 21.01
C ALA A 874 -38.96 -22.77 20.48
N ARG A 875 -38.11 -22.24 19.59
CA ARG A 875 -37.07 -23.01 18.90
C ARG A 875 -35.64 -22.50 19.12
N GLY A 876 -35.48 -21.36 19.80
CA GLY A 876 -34.19 -20.80 20.14
C GLY A 876 -34.21 -20.01 21.45
N ASP A 877 -33.04 -19.91 22.08
CA ASP A 877 -32.80 -19.11 23.28
C ASP A 877 -32.42 -17.67 22.89
N ILE A 878 -32.73 -16.70 23.76
CA ILE A 878 -32.32 -15.31 23.57
C ILE A 878 -31.01 -15.07 24.31
N ASP A 879 -30.00 -14.57 23.60
CA ASP A 879 -28.72 -14.18 24.20
C ASP A 879 -28.69 -12.70 24.64
N ASN A 880 -27.55 -12.30 25.21
CA ASN A 880 -27.20 -10.95 25.61
C ASN A 880 -26.97 -9.94 24.45
N SER A 881 -26.99 -10.39 23.19
CA SER A 881 -26.75 -9.59 21.98
C SER A 881 -27.98 -9.45 21.07
N VAL A 882 -29.14 -9.99 21.50
CA VAL A 882 -30.42 -10.01 20.77
C VAL A 882 -30.39 -10.96 19.55
N LEU A 883 -29.49 -11.94 19.52
CA LEU A 883 -29.43 -12.99 18.49
C LEU A 883 -30.09 -14.29 18.99
N VAL A 884 -30.78 -14.98 18.09
CA VAL A 884 -31.35 -16.33 18.35
C VAL A 884 -30.28 -17.37 18.07
N THR A 885 -29.79 -18.04 19.12
CA THR A 885 -28.61 -18.92 19.03
C THR A 885 -28.92 -20.37 18.66
N LYS A 886 -30.19 -20.79 18.65
CA LYS A 886 -30.60 -22.15 18.28
C LYS A 886 -31.74 -22.16 17.25
N ILE A 887 -31.54 -22.91 16.17
CA ILE A 887 -32.62 -23.62 15.47
C ILE A 887 -32.25 -25.09 15.65
N SER A 888 -33.01 -25.80 16.49
CA SER A 888 -32.88 -27.25 16.60
C SER A 888 -32.91 -27.88 15.22
N SER A 889 -31.80 -28.50 14.81
CA SER A 889 -31.61 -29.23 13.56
C SER A 889 -32.30 -30.60 13.60
N GLN A 890 -33.56 -30.62 14.03
CA GLN A 890 -34.49 -31.69 13.73
C GLN A 890 -35.66 -31.08 12.98
N THR A 891 -35.81 -31.47 11.71
CA THR A 891 -36.93 -31.17 10.78
C THR A 891 -36.76 -29.93 9.88
N LEU A 892 -35.82 -30.00 8.93
CA LEU A 892 -35.93 -29.32 7.63
C LEU A 892 -35.66 -30.34 6.50
N LEU A 893 -36.58 -31.27 6.37
CA LEU A 893 -36.97 -31.82 5.07
C LEU A 893 -38.29 -31.14 4.75
N TRP A 894 -38.31 -30.20 3.79
CA TRP A 894 -39.35 -29.87 2.81
C TRP A 894 -38.90 -28.66 2.00
#